data_AF-A0A7W9GP94-F1
#
_entry.id   AF-A0A7W9GP94-F1
#
_cell.length_a   1.000
_cell.length_b   1.000
_cell.length_c   1.000
_cell.angle_alpha   90.00
_cell.angle_beta   90.00
_cell.angle_gamma   90.00
#
_symmetry.space_group_name_H-M   'P 1'
#
loop_
_entity.id
_entity.type
_entity.pdbx_description
1 polymer ?
#
loop_
_entity_poly.entity_id
_entity_poly.type
_entity_poly.pdbx_seq_one_letter_code
_entity_poly.pdbx_strand_id
1 'polypeptide(L)'
;MTSTTPARIRAVATCAVTTALLALTLPAGPAQALGLTCRWTGAGADANWSTAPNWTDCGGGAPGDGDGVVFGSGATQKDAVNDLGGTTFSILRVEESGYELSGDDIEVNFFNVSAPTTLGTNLELPTGAGEHLHHVAADFTIAAPYQLRLDQAANATDLIQLTDGATLQTRVGGGPEALRFRGTGTVELRGSTYAGTIGLEDDVTLRCGGDDCGGAGGAVTVVEDASLEFTGDTEFQRAITLGDGGVLDSYSLVTGPHAVTLAEPVTIGAWVRVQGGTGGDPLEFAGDLHLTDDILEVDGAATVPPFATLTSDPNGELRVGTSETPGSFAIEEGQLGHEGLTSASGPESLLVVNDTVALGPEGSGITTVSNGATLGTTDTITLDEDLRLGDGAAIATLAPGASLTVTDLQLETGGGRAETRVTPSVIDLVSVEGIDGLELASAGIDAPIIFSEGGSSTYAGDTVAESGAVALRRDTSVTGDFEIRDAHVTTIHTDHADLHDLIPDTAEVSITGSGAFVLNDNEAIGALSGTDAAGSVLLVDAASGLDVTGSATTAFAGDLRGGGTLTHSGDGSLGLGGDWTQNADGSRLAVAAGTVAVDGDLGQTGATVQGTLRGTGTVGTLTLDGGTVAAGASAGCLTVNGEFTGDGTLGVELGGHEPCDTFDRIATDHQTLGDVTWDVAVLDGFHPAEGDEFAVVTTTGPGSTDLATQEVTSGEYVFDAVWDGTDVLLRVTSAPDQPTPSPTDEPTGSPTDGPGGDDSGDESGDDSGSGDDDPAGDDDQLPDTGVWATGGIVLAALLLAGGLFALRARRRALA
;
A
#
# COMPACT_ATOMS: atom_id res chain seq x y z
N MET A 1 41.96 7.06 -78.26
CA MET A 1 42.99 6.86 -77.21
C MET A 1 43.18 5.34 -77.11
N THR A 2 44.05 4.76 -77.95
CA THR A 2 45.45 4.39 -77.64
C THR A 2 45.52 3.46 -76.42
N SER A 3 45.95 2.20 -76.47
CA SER A 3 46.94 1.56 -77.34
C SER A 3 46.80 0.03 -77.30
N THR A 4 47.07 -0.58 -78.44
CA THR A 4 46.95 -1.98 -78.85
C THR A 4 48.33 -2.64 -79.04
N THR A 5 48.57 -3.83 -78.45
CA THR A 5 49.40 -4.98 -78.95
C THR A 5 50.91 -4.76 -79.29
N PRO A 6 51.67 -5.74 -79.87
CA PRO A 6 52.08 -7.10 -79.44
C PRO A 6 53.59 -7.41 -79.77
N ALA A 7 54.09 -8.65 -79.52
CA ALA A 7 55.03 -9.48 -80.35
C ALA A 7 55.79 -10.48 -79.44
N ARG A 8 55.74 -11.82 -79.57
CA ARG A 8 56.15 -12.80 -80.62
C ARG A 8 57.68 -12.97 -80.83
N ILE A 9 58.07 -14.24 -81.11
CA ILE A 9 59.28 -14.78 -81.83
C ILE A 9 60.48 -15.12 -80.92
N ARG A 10 61.23 -16.26 -80.90
CA ARG A 10 61.46 -17.56 -81.64
C ARG A 10 62.20 -18.50 -80.65
N ALA A 11 61.91 -19.80 -80.50
CA ALA A 11 62.36 -20.99 -81.25
C ALA A 11 63.89 -21.34 -81.24
N VAL A 12 64.15 -22.66 -81.08
CA VAL A 12 65.38 -23.47 -81.37
C VAL A 12 66.39 -23.64 -80.21
N ALA A 13 67.05 -24.78 -79.92
CA ALA A 13 66.85 -26.23 -80.01
C ALA A 13 68.11 -26.92 -79.41
N THR A 14 67.95 -28.15 -78.90
CA THR A 14 68.90 -29.31 -78.90
C THR A 14 70.03 -29.49 -77.86
N CYS A 15 70.05 -30.74 -77.33
CA CYS A 15 71.16 -31.58 -76.83
C CYS A 15 71.80 -31.26 -75.46
N ALA A 16 72.22 -32.21 -74.61
CA ALA A 16 72.08 -33.66 -74.50
C ALA A 16 72.70 -34.09 -73.15
N VAL A 17 72.11 -35.09 -72.48
CA VAL A 17 72.73 -36.10 -71.58
C VAL A 17 73.60 -35.61 -70.40
N THR A 18 73.13 -35.78 -69.16
CA THR A 18 73.82 -36.63 -68.16
C THR A 18 72.96 -36.98 -66.94
N THR A 19 73.01 -38.27 -66.62
CA THR A 19 72.31 -39.02 -65.57
C THR A 19 73.01 -38.85 -64.21
N ALA A 20 72.29 -38.52 -63.13
CA ALA A 20 72.49 -39.01 -61.75
C ALA A 20 71.71 -38.17 -60.70
N LEU A 21 71.02 -38.87 -59.78
CA LEU A 21 70.37 -38.38 -58.55
C LEU A 21 69.01 -37.65 -58.70
N LEU A 22 67.95 -38.44 -58.86
CA LEU A 22 66.55 -38.02 -58.76
C LEU A 22 65.83 -38.91 -57.74
N ALA A 23 65.92 -38.56 -56.46
CA ALA A 23 65.06 -39.04 -55.37
C ALA A 23 65.22 -38.08 -54.18
N LEU A 24 64.09 -37.67 -53.58
CA LEU A 24 63.89 -36.70 -52.49
C LEU A 24 63.84 -35.21 -52.92
N THR A 25 62.65 -34.79 -53.35
CA THR A 25 61.88 -33.62 -52.89
C THR A 25 60.62 -33.50 -53.77
N LEU A 26 59.75 -34.51 -53.71
CA LEU A 26 58.34 -34.27 -54.06
C LEU A 26 57.72 -33.67 -52.80
N PRO A 27 57.11 -32.47 -52.84
CA PRO A 27 56.21 -32.08 -51.76
C PRO A 27 55.18 -33.20 -51.65
N ALA A 28 55.03 -33.78 -50.46
CA ALA A 28 53.90 -34.65 -50.19
C ALA A 28 52.66 -33.88 -50.67
N GLY A 29 51.91 -34.43 -51.63
CA GLY A 29 50.60 -33.87 -51.94
C GLY A 29 49.82 -33.76 -50.63
N PRO A 30 48.96 -32.74 -50.46
CA PRO A 30 48.16 -32.60 -49.25
C PRO A 30 47.56 -33.96 -48.91
N ALA A 31 47.98 -34.52 -47.78
CA ALA A 31 47.46 -35.78 -47.31
C ALA A 31 45.95 -35.61 -47.25
N GLN A 32 45.21 -36.42 -47.99
CA GLN A 32 43.76 -36.34 -47.94
C GLN A 32 43.34 -36.62 -46.50
N ALA A 33 42.54 -35.70 -45.94
CA ALA A 33 41.80 -35.87 -44.71
C ALA A 33 41.19 -37.29 -44.66
N LEU A 34 41.74 -38.16 -43.83
CA LEU A 34 41.19 -39.50 -43.64
C LEU A 34 39.99 -39.47 -42.69
N GLY A 35 39.72 -38.32 -42.05
CA GLY A 35 38.65 -38.17 -41.07
C GLY A 35 38.89 -39.08 -39.87
N LEU A 36 40.16 -39.20 -39.44
CA LEU A 36 40.53 -40.07 -38.32
C LEU A 36 40.06 -39.46 -37.01
N THR A 37 39.82 -40.30 -36.00
CA THR A 37 39.63 -39.84 -34.63
C THR A 37 40.93 -40.03 -33.87
N CYS A 38 41.60 -38.92 -33.63
CA CYS A 38 42.88 -38.81 -32.98
C CYS A 38 42.74 -38.63 -31.48
N ARG A 39 43.23 -39.59 -30.68
CA ARG A 39 43.14 -39.53 -29.21
C ARG A 39 44.44 -39.07 -28.59
N TRP A 40 44.37 -37.98 -27.83
CA TRP A 40 45.49 -37.43 -27.09
C TRP A 40 45.92 -38.38 -25.96
N THR A 41 47.21 -38.64 -25.87
CA THR A 41 47.85 -39.43 -24.82
C THR A 41 48.93 -38.64 -24.06
N GLY A 42 49.47 -37.58 -24.67
CA GLY A 42 50.58 -36.81 -24.09
C GLY A 42 51.85 -37.64 -23.86
N ALA A 43 52.04 -38.76 -24.55
CA ALA A 43 53.14 -39.70 -24.34
C ALA A 43 54.44 -39.32 -25.08
N GLY A 44 54.42 -38.24 -25.86
CA GLY A 44 55.55 -37.69 -26.59
C GLY A 44 56.53 -36.90 -25.72
N ALA A 45 57.55 -36.35 -26.37
CA ALA A 45 58.66 -35.67 -25.70
C ALA A 45 58.30 -34.24 -25.21
N ASP A 46 57.21 -33.69 -25.73
CA ASP A 46 56.66 -32.37 -25.45
C ASP A 46 55.13 -32.44 -25.47
N ALA A 47 54.46 -31.31 -25.25
CA ALA A 47 53.01 -31.21 -25.22
C ALA A 47 52.40 -30.71 -26.54
N ASN A 48 53.15 -30.74 -27.64
CA ASN A 48 52.72 -30.18 -28.92
C ASN A 48 51.79 -31.13 -29.68
N TRP A 49 50.78 -30.58 -30.36
CA TRP A 49 49.86 -31.36 -31.19
C TRP A 49 50.54 -31.93 -32.45
N SER A 50 51.59 -31.30 -32.96
CA SER A 50 52.38 -31.79 -34.11
C SER A 50 53.28 -33.01 -33.78
N THR A 51 53.48 -33.32 -32.50
CA THR A 51 54.30 -34.45 -32.04
C THR A 51 53.50 -35.74 -32.13
N ALA A 52 53.69 -36.51 -33.21
CA ALA A 52 52.95 -37.75 -33.47
C ALA A 52 52.86 -38.74 -32.28
N PRO A 53 53.91 -38.98 -31.46
CA PRO A 53 53.81 -39.84 -30.28
C PRO A 53 52.83 -39.36 -29.19
N ASN A 54 52.39 -38.09 -29.21
CA ASN A 54 51.34 -37.62 -28.30
C ASN A 54 49.96 -38.16 -28.67
N TRP A 55 49.81 -38.75 -29.85
CA TRP A 55 48.52 -39.20 -30.34
C TRP A 55 48.46 -40.71 -30.57
N THR A 56 47.26 -41.24 -30.36
CA THR A 56 46.88 -42.59 -30.75
C THR A 56 45.73 -42.52 -31.75
N ASP A 57 45.53 -43.60 -32.51
CA ASP A 57 44.49 -43.71 -33.54
C ASP A 57 44.60 -42.73 -34.74
N CYS A 58 45.68 -41.93 -34.83
CA CYS A 58 46.01 -41.02 -35.94
C CYS A 58 46.83 -41.66 -37.08
N GLY A 59 46.73 -42.98 -37.30
CA GLY A 59 47.53 -43.65 -38.34
C GLY A 59 49.06 -43.54 -38.17
N GLY A 60 49.53 -43.27 -36.94
CA GLY A 60 50.94 -43.08 -36.61
C GLY A 60 51.49 -41.67 -36.85
N GLY A 61 50.64 -40.71 -37.22
CA GLY A 61 50.97 -39.29 -37.39
C GLY A 61 50.36 -38.41 -36.29
N ALA A 62 50.51 -37.09 -36.47
CA ALA A 62 49.71 -36.08 -35.78
C ALA A 62 48.37 -35.86 -36.53
N PRO A 63 47.35 -35.27 -35.88
CA PRO A 63 46.09 -34.90 -36.53
C PRO A 63 46.32 -33.94 -37.72
N GLY A 64 45.51 -34.06 -38.76
CA GLY A 64 45.46 -33.11 -39.88
C GLY A 64 44.04 -32.61 -40.16
N ASP A 65 43.87 -31.89 -41.27
CA ASP A 65 42.58 -31.34 -41.68
C ASP A 65 41.49 -32.42 -41.73
N GLY A 66 40.33 -32.12 -41.18
CA GLY A 66 39.16 -32.99 -41.12
C GLY A 66 39.24 -34.13 -40.11
N ASP A 67 40.38 -34.36 -39.45
CA ASP A 67 40.46 -35.32 -38.35
C ASP A 67 39.74 -34.77 -37.10
N GLY A 68 39.21 -35.64 -36.26
CA GLY A 68 38.62 -35.30 -34.97
C GLY A 68 39.63 -35.50 -33.85
N VAL A 69 39.72 -34.57 -32.90
CA VAL A 69 40.66 -34.62 -31.77
C VAL A 69 39.92 -34.93 -30.47
N VAL A 70 40.41 -35.91 -29.71
CA VAL A 70 39.78 -36.40 -28.48
C VAL A 70 40.74 -36.36 -27.31
N PHE A 71 40.39 -35.59 -26.29
CA PHE A 71 41.08 -35.46 -25.01
C PHE A 71 40.34 -36.30 -23.97
N GLY A 72 40.70 -37.59 -23.89
CA GLY A 72 40.03 -38.54 -23.00
C GLY A 72 40.88 -38.97 -21.82
N SER A 73 40.45 -40.05 -21.16
CA SER A 73 41.09 -40.53 -19.94
C SER A 73 42.55 -40.97 -20.15
N GLY A 74 43.43 -40.64 -19.20
CA GLY A 74 44.72 -41.30 -19.04
C GLY A 74 45.89 -40.70 -19.80
N ALA A 75 45.75 -39.46 -20.31
CA ALA A 75 46.88 -38.73 -20.86
C ALA A 75 47.91 -38.39 -19.79
N THR A 76 49.20 -38.53 -20.12
CA THR A 76 50.32 -38.21 -19.22
C THR A 76 50.63 -36.72 -19.14
N GLN A 77 50.15 -35.94 -20.12
CA GLN A 77 50.27 -34.48 -20.16
C GLN A 77 48.89 -33.90 -20.48
N LYS A 78 48.35 -33.05 -19.60
CA LYS A 78 47.03 -32.42 -19.80
C LYS A 78 47.11 -30.94 -20.22
N ASP A 79 48.30 -30.35 -20.15
CA ASP A 79 48.59 -29.00 -20.65
C ASP A 79 48.97 -29.08 -22.13
N ALA A 80 47.99 -29.35 -23.01
CA ALA A 80 48.27 -29.61 -24.43
C ALA A 80 48.35 -28.32 -25.24
N VAL A 81 49.38 -28.21 -26.09
CA VAL A 81 49.67 -27.00 -26.89
C VAL A 81 49.39 -27.29 -28.37
N ASN A 82 48.35 -26.68 -28.91
CA ASN A 82 48.06 -26.68 -30.34
C ASN A 82 49.11 -25.85 -31.08
N ASP A 83 49.93 -26.51 -31.89
CA ASP A 83 50.91 -25.87 -32.80
C ASP A 83 50.61 -26.22 -34.28
N LEU A 84 49.34 -26.58 -34.55
CA LEU A 84 48.82 -26.95 -35.86
C LEU A 84 47.93 -25.83 -36.44
N GLY A 85 48.33 -24.55 -36.30
CA GLY A 85 47.55 -23.42 -36.80
C GLY A 85 47.13 -23.54 -38.27
N GLY A 86 45.88 -23.13 -38.56
CA GLY A 86 45.25 -23.24 -39.88
C GLY A 86 44.79 -24.65 -40.27
N THR A 87 44.79 -25.58 -39.31
CA THR A 87 44.21 -26.92 -39.48
C THR A 87 42.77 -26.90 -38.98
N THR A 88 41.81 -27.27 -39.82
CA THR A 88 40.40 -27.34 -39.41
C THR A 88 40.02 -28.77 -39.06
N PHE A 89 39.73 -29.04 -37.78
CA PHE A 89 39.33 -30.35 -37.28
C PHE A 89 37.84 -30.62 -37.48
N SER A 90 37.44 -31.88 -37.65
CA SER A 90 36.01 -32.22 -37.75
C SER A 90 35.28 -32.11 -36.41
N ILE A 91 35.95 -32.43 -35.29
CA ILE A 91 35.38 -32.34 -33.96
C ILE A 91 36.47 -32.16 -32.90
N LEU A 92 36.21 -31.32 -31.90
CA LEU A 92 36.93 -31.29 -30.62
C LEU A 92 36.10 -32.03 -29.57
N ARG A 93 36.66 -33.06 -28.92
CA ARG A 93 35.99 -33.75 -27.81
C ARG A 93 36.86 -33.76 -26.55
N VAL A 94 36.28 -33.39 -25.41
CA VAL A 94 36.95 -33.50 -24.11
C VAL A 94 36.12 -34.36 -23.17
N GLU A 95 36.64 -35.54 -22.82
CA GLU A 95 35.95 -36.59 -22.08
C GLU A 95 36.47 -36.75 -20.63
N GLU A 96 37.58 -36.09 -20.26
CA GLU A 96 38.17 -36.14 -18.91
C GLU A 96 38.50 -34.72 -18.42
N SER A 97 38.41 -34.47 -17.11
CA SER A 97 38.69 -33.17 -16.53
C SER A 97 40.20 -32.87 -16.45
N GLY A 98 40.51 -31.58 -16.30
CA GLY A 98 41.86 -31.09 -16.00
C GLY A 98 42.74 -30.88 -17.23
N TYR A 99 42.14 -30.82 -18.42
CA TYR A 99 42.83 -30.35 -19.63
C TYR A 99 42.89 -28.82 -19.67
N GLU A 100 44.08 -28.31 -19.96
CA GLU A 100 44.34 -26.91 -20.31
C GLU A 100 44.85 -26.89 -21.75
N LEU A 101 44.01 -26.47 -22.71
CA LEU A 101 44.39 -26.44 -24.12
C LEU A 101 44.83 -25.02 -24.50
N SER A 102 46.02 -24.87 -25.06
CA SER A 102 46.59 -23.55 -25.41
C SER A 102 47.28 -23.58 -26.78
N GLY A 103 47.87 -22.46 -27.21
CA GLY A 103 48.65 -22.39 -28.45
C GLY A 103 47.94 -21.63 -29.57
N ASP A 104 48.07 -22.11 -30.80
CA ASP A 104 47.35 -21.59 -31.98
C ASP A 104 45.82 -21.78 -31.81
N ASP A 105 45.05 -21.00 -32.57
CA ASP A 105 43.59 -21.08 -32.60
C ASP A 105 43.13 -22.50 -32.98
N ILE A 106 42.11 -23.00 -32.28
CA ILE A 106 41.52 -24.31 -32.55
C ILE A 106 40.33 -24.11 -33.49
N GLU A 107 40.50 -24.46 -34.77
CA GLU A 107 39.41 -24.43 -35.75
C GLU A 107 38.70 -25.79 -35.79
N VAL A 108 37.41 -25.88 -35.42
CA VAL A 108 36.63 -27.13 -35.44
C VAL A 108 35.23 -26.95 -36.01
N ASN A 109 34.70 -27.94 -36.72
CA ASN A 109 33.29 -27.90 -37.17
C ASN A 109 32.30 -28.17 -36.02
N PHE A 110 32.69 -29.01 -35.05
CA PHE A 110 31.85 -29.40 -33.92
C PHE A 110 32.68 -29.47 -32.64
N PHE A 111 32.04 -29.31 -31.49
CA PHE A 111 32.69 -29.60 -30.21
C PHE A 111 31.75 -30.31 -29.23
N ASN A 112 32.33 -31.15 -28.38
CA ASN A 112 31.65 -31.86 -27.31
C ASN A 112 32.53 -31.84 -26.05
N VAL A 113 32.08 -31.13 -25.01
CA VAL A 113 32.76 -31.03 -23.72
C VAL A 113 31.93 -31.76 -22.68
N SER A 114 32.37 -32.94 -22.26
CA SER A 114 31.70 -33.75 -21.24
C SER A 114 32.46 -33.82 -19.92
N ALA A 115 33.51 -33.02 -19.76
CA ALA A 115 34.27 -32.87 -18.53
C ALA A 115 34.86 -31.45 -18.40
N PRO A 116 35.07 -30.93 -17.17
CA PRO A 116 35.57 -29.58 -16.96
C PRO A 116 36.87 -29.27 -17.72
N THR A 117 36.86 -28.23 -18.53
CA THR A 117 37.95 -27.88 -19.46
C THR A 117 38.18 -26.38 -19.56
N THR A 118 39.46 -25.97 -19.65
CA THR A 118 39.85 -24.58 -19.91
C THR A 118 40.61 -24.46 -21.23
N LEU A 119 40.23 -23.51 -22.09
CA LEU A 119 41.01 -23.07 -23.25
C LEU A 119 41.75 -21.77 -22.94
N GLY A 120 43.06 -21.79 -23.14
CA GLY A 120 43.94 -20.63 -23.26
C GLY A 120 44.28 -20.31 -24.72
N THR A 121 43.31 -20.47 -25.63
CA THR A 121 43.37 -20.13 -27.07
C THR A 121 41.95 -19.89 -27.60
N ASN A 122 41.80 -19.30 -28.80
CA ASN A 122 40.48 -19.14 -29.41
C ASN A 122 39.93 -20.50 -29.89
N LEU A 123 38.61 -20.63 -29.84
CA LEU A 123 37.87 -21.72 -30.48
C LEU A 123 37.11 -21.13 -31.66
N GLU A 124 37.46 -21.54 -32.88
CA GLU A 124 36.84 -21.05 -34.10
C GLU A 124 35.94 -22.11 -34.73
N LEU A 125 34.71 -21.71 -35.06
CA LEU A 125 33.68 -22.57 -35.64
C LEU A 125 33.35 -22.11 -37.06
N PRO A 126 34.03 -22.63 -38.09
CA PRO A 126 33.62 -22.41 -39.48
C PRO A 126 32.37 -23.24 -39.79
N THR A 127 31.20 -22.61 -39.78
CA THR A 127 29.92 -23.32 -39.95
C THR A 127 29.27 -23.00 -41.29
N GLY A 128 28.86 -24.06 -42.01
CA GLY A 128 28.14 -23.94 -43.27
C GLY A 128 26.68 -23.53 -43.08
N ALA A 129 25.93 -23.32 -44.16
CA ALA A 129 24.49 -23.05 -44.05
C ALA A 129 23.74 -24.23 -43.38
N GLY A 130 22.70 -23.92 -42.60
CA GLY A 130 21.94 -24.90 -41.82
C GLY A 130 22.27 -24.88 -40.33
N GLU A 131 21.75 -25.86 -39.61
CA GLU A 131 21.88 -25.98 -38.16
C GLU A 131 23.06 -26.87 -37.77
N HIS A 132 23.87 -26.41 -36.80
CA HIS A 132 25.02 -27.14 -36.24
C HIS A 132 24.86 -27.26 -34.74
N LEU A 133 25.00 -28.48 -34.22
CA LEU A 133 24.81 -28.78 -32.80
C LEU A 133 26.14 -29.03 -32.10
N HIS A 134 26.38 -28.28 -31.03
CA HIS A 134 27.52 -28.41 -30.12
C HIS A 134 27.02 -28.78 -28.73
N HIS A 135 27.80 -29.54 -27.97
CA HIS A 135 27.36 -30.06 -26.66
C HIS A 135 28.33 -29.68 -25.54
N VAL A 136 27.80 -29.09 -24.47
CA VAL A 136 28.49 -28.77 -23.21
C VAL A 136 27.75 -29.46 -22.06
N ALA A 137 28.29 -30.56 -21.55
CA ALA A 137 27.76 -31.31 -20.41
C ALA A 137 28.60 -31.13 -19.13
N ALA A 138 29.61 -30.26 -19.16
CA ALA A 138 30.43 -29.88 -18.02
C ALA A 138 31.03 -28.49 -18.23
N ASP A 139 31.54 -27.87 -17.15
CA ASP A 139 32.07 -26.51 -17.19
C ASP A 139 33.12 -26.32 -18.29
N PHE A 140 32.90 -25.33 -19.14
CA PHE A 140 33.74 -25.02 -20.27
C PHE A 140 34.15 -23.55 -20.24
N THR A 141 35.42 -23.30 -19.96
CA THR A 141 35.95 -21.94 -19.85
C THR A 141 36.89 -21.63 -21.01
N ILE A 142 36.64 -20.53 -21.73
CA ILE A 142 37.61 -19.92 -22.63
C ILE A 142 38.16 -18.69 -21.91
N ALA A 143 39.44 -18.76 -21.51
CA ALA A 143 40.07 -17.73 -20.70
C ALA A 143 40.27 -16.44 -21.50
N ALA A 144 40.13 -15.29 -20.85
CA ALA A 144 40.48 -14.01 -21.48
C ALA A 144 41.98 -13.98 -21.86
N PRO A 145 42.36 -13.37 -23.01
CA PRO A 145 41.54 -12.58 -23.92
C PRO A 145 40.88 -13.38 -25.06
N TYR A 146 40.92 -14.71 -24.99
CA TYR A 146 40.44 -15.58 -26.05
C TYR A 146 38.91 -15.65 -26.10
N GLN A 147 38.38 -16.15 -27.22
CA GLN A 147 36.94 -16.17 -27.49
C GLN A 147 36.49 -17.44 -28.22
N LEU A 148 35.19 -17.71 -28.11
CA LEU A 148 34.44 -18.53 -29.05
C LEU A 148 34.09 -17.68 -30.28
N ARG A 149 34.70 -17.97 -31.43
CA ARG A 149 34.46 -17.26 -32.69
C ARG A 149 33.63 -18.09 -33.65
N LEU A 150 32.43 -17.62 -33.99
CA LEU A 150 31.53 -18.25 -34.96
C LEU A 150 31.73 -17.62 -36.34
N ASP A 151 32.38 -18.34 -37.27
CA ASP A 151 32.54 -17.94 -38.67
C ASP A 151 31.43 -18.59 -39.51
N GLN A 152 30.24 -18.03 -39.34
CA GLN A 152 28.98 -18.55 -39.87
C GLN A 152 28.77 -18.14 -41.34
N ALA A 153 28.48 -19.12 -42.19
CA ALA A 153 27.93 -18.86 -43.52
C ALA A 153 26.50 -18.31 -43.43
N ALA A 154 26.04 -17.63 -44.48
CA ALA A 154 24.67 -17.10 -44.52
C ALA A 154 23.60 -18.19 -44.28
N ASN A 155 22.66 -17.91 -43.39
CA ASN A 155 21.62 -18.84 -42.90
C ASN A 155 22.17 -20.03 -42.09
N ALA A 156 23.33 -19.87 -41.46
CA ALA A 156 23.78 -20.81 -40.45
C ALA A 156 23.07 -20.53 -39.11
N THR A 157 22.86 -21.57 -38.33
CA THR A 157 22.42 -21.47 -36.93
C THR A 157 23.28 -22.40 -36.11
N ASP A 158 24.04 -21.84 -35.19
CA ASP A 158 24.82 -22.63 -34.23
C ASP A 158 24.01 -22.81 -32.96
N LEU A 159 23.80 -24.06 -32.57
CA LEU A 159 23.08 -24.48 -31.37
C LEU A 159 24.06 -25.05 -30.36
N ILE A 160 24.23 -24.37 -29.24
CA ILE A 160 25.03 -24.84 -28.11
C ILE A 160 24.07 -25.43 -27.07
N GLN A 161 24.06 -26.75 -26.98
CA GLN A 161 23.27 -27.48 -26.00
C GLN A 161 24.05 -27.62 -24.69
N LEU A 162 23.53 -27.03 -23.61
CA LEU A 162 24.04 -27.16 -22.26
C LEU A 162 23.22 -28.20 -21.48
N THR A 163 23.88 -29.19 -20.90
CA THR A 163 23.22 -30.21 -20.07
C THR A 163 23.87 -30.30 -18.69
N ASP A 164 23.16 -30.92 -17.74
CA ASP A 164 23.68 -31.26 -16.43
C ASP A 164 24.14 -30.06 -15.58
N GLY A 165 23.56 -28.87 -15.82
CA GLY A 165 23.92 -27.64 -15.10
C GLY A 165 25.27 -27.05 -15.50
N ALA A 166 25.80 -27.42 -16.68
CA ALA A 166 27.12 -26.98 -17.11
C ALA A 166 27.20 -25.45 -17.29
N THR A 167 28.37 -24.88 -16.96
CA THR A 167 28.65 -23.45 -17.18
C THR A 167 29.57 -23.24 -18.39
N LEU A 168 29.13 -22.48 -19.39
CA LEU A 168 29.97 -21.97 -20.48
C LEU A 168 30.44 -20.55 -20.15
N GLN A 169 31.72 -20.38 -19.83
CA GLN A 169 32.33 -19.06 -19.56
C GLN A 169 33.18 -18.64 -20.74
N THR A 170 32.76 -17.64 -21.53
CA THR A 170 33.49 -17.27 -22.74
C THR A 170 33.20 -15.84 -23.19
N ARG A 171 34.12 -15.29 -23.99
CA ARG A 171 33.82 -14.18 -24.89
C ARG A 171 33.22 -14.75 -26.17
N VAL A 172 32.09 -14.23 -26.64
CA VAL A 172 31.49 -14.70 -27.91
C VAL A 172 31.72 -13.66 -29.01
N GLY A 173 32.17 -14.09 -30.19
CA GLY A 173 32.32 -13.25 -31.36
C GLY A 173 31.87 -13.97 -32.62
N GLY A 174 31.47 -13.25 -33.66
CA GLY A 174 31.03 -13.89 -34.90
C GLY A 174 30.26 -12.97 -35.83
N GLY A 175 29.76 -13.55 -36.92
CA GLY A 175 28.94 -12.87 -37.93
C GLY A 175 27.52 -12.51 -37.46
N PRO A 176 26.67 -12.01 -38.38
CA PRO A 176 25.31 -11.58 -38.08
C PRO A 176 24.26 -12.71 -38.07
N GLU A 177 24.69 -13.98 -38.07
CA GLU A 177 23.79 -15.14 -38.18
C GLU A 177 23.20 -15.52 -36.81
N ALA A 178 22.49 -16.65 -36.70
CA ALA A 178 21.81 -17.00 -35.45
C ALA A 178 22.69 -17.87 -34.54
N LEU A 179 22.71 -17.56 -33.25
CA LEU A 179 23.28 -18.38 -32.18
C LEU A 179 22.16 -18.74 -31.20
N ARG A 180 22.08 -20.01 -30.80
CA ARG A 180 21.10 -20.49 -29.83
C ARG A 180 21.78 -21.24 -28.70
N PHE A 181 21.33 -20.99 -27.48
CA PHE A 181 21.67 -21.75 -26.30
C PHE A 181 20.43 -22.49 -25.83
N ARG A 182 20.61 -23.77 -25.48
CA ARG A 182 19.50 -24.65 -25.14
C ARG A 182 19.85 -25.60 -24.01
N GLY A 183 18.91 -25.88 -23.10
CA GLY A 183 19.02 -26.92 -22.08
C GLY A 183 19.04 -26.33 -20.67
N THR A 184 19.77 -26.93 -19.73
CA THR A 184 19.63 -26.60 -18.28
C THR A 184 20.90 -26.00 -17.67
N GLY A 185 21.67 -25.23 -18.44
CA GLY A 185 22.98 -24.72 -18.04
C GLY A 185 23.06 -23.20 -17.94
N THR A 186 24.27 -22.70 -17.69
CA THR A 186 24.54 -21.27 -17.57
C THR A 186 25.57 -20.83 -18.61
N VAL A 187 25.33 -19.70 -19.27
CA VAL A 187 26.29 -19.04 -20.15
C VAL A 187 26.72 -17.75 -19.48
N GLU A 188 27.99 -17.64 -19.10
CA GLU A 188 28.57 -16.42 -18.55
C GLU A 188 29.38 -15.71 -19.63
N LEU A 189 28.85 -14.59 -20.13
CA LEU A 189 29.55 -13.75 -21.09
C LEU A 189 30.65 -12.96 -20.38
N ARG A 190 31.85 -12.96 -20.97
CA ARG A 190 33.01 -12.16 -20.54
C ARG A 190 33.39 -11.16 -21.62
N GLY A 191 32.37 -10.52 -22.19
CA GLY A 191 32.42 -9.74 -23.41
C GLY A 191 31.69 -10.45 -24.55
N SER A 192 31.02 -9.67 -25.38
CA SER A 192 30.52 -10.17 -26.66
C SER A 192 30.74 -9.16 -27.77
N THR A 193 31.25 -9.65 -28.89
CA THR A 193 31.26 -8.93 -30.18
C THR A 193 30.43 -9.67 -31.21
N TYR A 194 29.51 -10.53 -30.76
CA TYR A 194 28.62 -11.25 -31.64
C TYR A 194 27.56 -10.28 -32.20
N ALA A 195 27.50 -10.17 -33.53
CA ALA A 195 26.61 -9.22 -34.20
C ALA A 195 25.23 -9.80 -34.55
N GLY A 196 25.08 -11.11 -34.46
CA GLY A 196 23.89 -11.87 -34.87
C GLY A 196 22.87 -12.08 -33.75
N THR A 197 21.77 -12.77 -34.01
CA THR A 197 20.72 -12.99 -32.99
C THR A 197 21.13 -14.03 -31.96
N ILE A 198 20.71 -13.86 -30.70
CA ILE A 198 20.93 -14.85 -29.64
C ILE A 198 19.58 -15.38 -29.15
N GLY A 199 19.37 -16.69 -29.24
CA GLY A 199 18.21 -17.37 -28.65
C GLY A 199 18.55 -18.14 -27.39
N LEU A 200 17.69 -18.08 -26.39
CA LEU A 200 17.73 -18.87 -25.15
C LEU A 200 16.47 -19.75 -25.09
N GLU A 201 16.65 -21.06 -24.98
CA GLU A 201 15.59 -22.09 -25.00
C GLU A 201 15.77 -23.10 -23.83
N ASP A 202 14.70 -23.77 -23.43
CA ASP A 202 14.60 -24.58 -22.19
C ASP A 202 15.10 -23.80 -20.93
N ASP A 203 15.54 -24.46 -19.86
CA ASP A 203 16.01 -23.83 -18.59
C ASP A 203 17.40 -23.14 -18.64
N VAL A 204 17.80 -22.50 -19.75
CA VAL A 204 19.14 -21.91 -19.88
C VAL A 204 19.20 -20.51 -19.26
N THR A 205 20.26 -20.21 -18.51
CA THR A 205 20.51 -18.86 -17.97
C THR A 205 21.66 -18.18 -18.69
N LEU A 206 21.42 -17.02 -19.30
CA LEU A 206 22.47 -16.14 -19.81
C LEU A 206 22.82 -15.09 -18.76
N ARG A 207 24.07 -15.06 -18.30
CA ARG A 207 24.59 -14.09 -17.33
C ARG A 207 25.53 -13.11 -18.02
N CYS A 208 25.30 -11.82 -17.81
CA CYS A 208 26.20 -10.77 -18.28
C CYS A 208 26.14 -9.52 -17.39
N GLY A 209 27.17 -8.67 -17.38
CA GLY A 209 27.13 -7.40 -16.66
C GLY A 209 28.19 -6.41 -17.17
N GLY A 210 28.00 -5.11 -16.94
CA GLY A 210 28.93 -4.08 -17.44
C GLY A 210 29.07 -4.14 -18.97
N ASP A 211 30.32 -4.06 -19.45
CA ASP A 211 30.66 -4.17 -20.88
C ASP A 211 30.50 -5.59 -21.45
N ASP A 212 30.19 -6.59 -20.60
CA ASP A 212 30.18 -8.00 -21.00
C ASP A 212 28.90 -8.42 -21.73
N CYS A 213 27.81 -7.65 -21.60
CA CYS A 213 26.50 -7.92 -22.18
C CYS A 213 26.40 -7.80 -23.71
N GLY A 214 27.50 -7.44 -24.36
CA GLY A 214 27.61 -7.38 -25.81
C GLY A 214 27.26 -6.01 -26.40
N GLY A 215 27.79 -5.75 -27.60
CA GLY A 215 27.51 -4.53 -28.35
C GLY A 215 26.17 -4.57 -29.12
N ALA A 216 25.83 -3.47 -29.79
CA ALA A 216 24.55 -3.21 -30.48
C ALA A 216 24.23 -4.06 -31.73
N GLY A 217 24.48 -5.37 -31.75
CA GLY A 217 24.14 -6.24 -32.89
C GLY A 217 23.10 -7.28 -32.53
N GLY A 218 22.11 -7.58 -33.38
CA GLY A 218 21.14 -8.68 -33.26
C GLY A 218 20.20 -8.65 -32.05
N ALA A 219 18.99 -9.18 -32.19
CA ALA A 219 18.04 -9.31 -31.08
C ALA A 219 18.37 -10.49 -30.15
N VAL A 220 17.93 -10.41 -28.89
CA VAL A 220 17.87 -11.53 -27.94
C VAL A 220 16.45 -12.05 -27.84
N THR A 221 16.27 -13.36 -28.00
CA THR A 221 14.97 -14.03 -27.80
C THR A 221 15.09 -14.98 -26.62
N VAL A 222 14.20 -14.85 -25.63
CA VAL A 222 14.10 -15.71 -24.45
C VAL A 222 12.75 -16.43 -24.51
N VAL A 223 12.77 -17.75 -24.55
CA VAL A 223 11.56 -18.60 -24.67
C VAL A 223 11.61 -19.72 -23.64
N GLU A 224 10.47 -20.33 -23.29
CA GLU A 224 10.34 -21.50 -22.37
C GLU A 224 11.24 -21.45 -21.11
N ASP A 225 10.87 -21.12 -19.88
CA ASP A 225 11.75 -21.22 -18.68
C ASP A 225 13.19 -20.62 -18.69
N ALA A 226 13.72 -20.13 -19.82
CA ALA A 226 15.03 -19.51 -19.97
C ALA A 226 15.07 -18.15 -19.28
N SER A 227 16.28 -17.71 -18.90
CA SER A 227 16.46 -16.47 -18.15
C SER A 227 17.65 -15.65 -18.63
N LEU A 228 17.47 -14.33 -18.68
CA LEU A 228 18.52 -13.34 -18.82
C LEU A 228 18.80 -12.68 -17.47
N GLU A 229 19.97 -12.94 -16.90
CA GLU A 229 20.38 -12.43 -15.58
C GLU A 229 21.52 -11.41 -15.72
N PHE A 230 21.31 -10.20 -15.20
CA PHE A 230 22.34 -9.18 -15.13
C PHE A 230 23.15 -9.31 -13.84
N THR A 231 24.48 -9.28 -13.97
CA THR A 231 25.44 -9.46 -12.87
C THR A 231 26.23 -8.18 -12.54
N GLY A 232 25.85 -7.06 -13.13
CA GLY A 232 26.49 -5.76 -12.97
C GLY A 232 25.70 -4.67 -13.68
N ASP A 233 25.87 -3.42 -13.26
CA ASP A 233 25.22 -2.26 -13.89
C ASP A 233 25.54 -2.21 -15.39
N THR A 234 24.53 -2.00 -16.24
CA THR A 234 24.71 -2.09 -17.69
C THR A 234 23.64 -1.34 -18.47
N GLU A 235 24.01 -0.86 -19.66
CA GLU A 235 23.10 -0.40 -20.70
C GLU A 235 23.03 -1.49 -21.78
N PHE A 236 21.91 -2.20 -21.86
CA PHE A 236 21.70 -3.29 -22.78
C PHE A 236 21.21 -2.79 -24.15
N GLN A 237 22.09 -2.81 -25.15
CA GLN A 237 21.85 -2.20 -26.47
C GLN A 237 21.29 -3.17 -27.51
N ARG A 238 20.50 -4.16 -27.10
CA ARG A 238 19.93 -5.16 -28.01
C ARG A 238 18.43 -5.25 -27.76
N ALA A 239 17.65 -5.31 -28.84
CA ALA A 239 16.22 -5.58 -28.72
C ALA A 239 15.99 -6.95 -28.07
N ILE A 240 14.97 -7.04 -27.24
CA ILE A 240 14.63 -8.26 -26.50
C ILE A 240 13.24 -8.73 -26.90
N THR A 241 13.06 -10.02 -27.10
CA THR A 241 11.75 -10.67 -27.16
C THR A 241 11.67 -11.72 -26.06
N LEU A 242 10.72 -11.57 -25.14
CA LEU A 242 10.51 -12.49 -24.01
C LEU A 242 9.22 -13.30 -24.24
N GLY A 243 9.26 -14.60 -23.99
CA GLY A 243 8.07 -15.46 -24.01
C GLY A 243 7.59 -15.94 -25.39
N ASP A 244 8.40 -15.90 -26.45
CA ASP A 244 7.97 -16.41 -27.76
C ASP A 244 7.76 -17.95 -27.73
N GLY A 245 6.52 -18.42 -27.47
CA GLY A 245 6.15 -19.84 -27.56
C GLY A 245 5.54 -20.51 -26.33
N GLY A 246 5.27 -19.79 -25.22
CA GLY A 246 4.56 -20.36 -24.07
C GLY A 246 4.75 -19.61 -22.74
N VAL A 247 4.08 -20.09 -21.69
CA VAL A 247 4.15 -19.55 -20.33
C VAL A 247 5.53 -19.83 -19.71
N LEU A 248 6.11 -18.82 -19.06
CA LEU A 248 7.35 -18.93 -18.29
C LEU A 248 7.00 -18.93 -16.80
N ASP A 249 7.25 -20.04 -16.10
CA ASP A 249 6.97 -20.12 -14.64
C ASP A 249 8.08 -19.43 -13.81
N SER A 250 9.25 -19.19 -14.42
CA SER A 250 10.44 -18.57 -13.82
C SER A 250 10.65 -17.11 -14.29
N TYR A 251 11.53 -16.38 -13.60
CA TYR A 251 11.93 -15.04 -14.03
C TYR A 251 12.68 -15.09 -15.36
N SER A 252 12.09 -14.47 -16.38
CA SER A 252 12.67 -14.41 -17.73
C SER A 252 13.77 -13.34 -17.82
N LEU A 253 13.70 -12.33 -16.96
CA LEU A 253 14.70 -11.26 -16.84
C LEU A 253 14.92 -10.93 -15.36
N VAL A 254 16.19 -10.91 -14.94
CA VAL A 254 16.59 -10.66 -13.55
C VAL A 254 17.68 -9.60 -13.52
N THR A 255 17.41 -8.46 -12.87
CA THR A 255 18.43 -7.40 -12.70
C THR A 255 19.17 -7.48 -11.37
N GLY A 256 18.56 -8.07 -10.33
CA GLY A 256 19.13 -8.10 -8.99
C GLY A 256 19.35 -6.68 -8.44
N PRO A 257 20.47 -6.39 -7.77
CA PRO A 257 20.75 -5.06 -7.21
C PRO A 257 21.36 -4.08 -8.21
N HIS A 258 21.31 -4.37 -9.52
CA HIS A 258 22.03 -3.64 -10.54
C HIS A 258 21.17 -2.60 -11.26
N ALA A 259 21.79 -1.47 -11.62
CA ALA A 259 21.18 -0.47 -12.49
C ALA A 259 21.23 -0.99 -13.94
N VAL A 260 20.08 -1.39 -14.48
CA VAL A 260 19.97 -1.96 -15.84
C VAL A 260 19.05 -1.09 -16.68
N THR A 261 19.58 -0.59 -17.79
CA THR A 261 18.82 0.15 -18.80
C THR A 261 18.71 -0.68 -20.08
N LEU A 262 17.49 -1.01 -20.51
CA LEU A 262 17.21 -1.69 -21.78
C LEU A 262 17.02 -0.62 -22.86
N ALA A 263 18.08 -0.30 -23.60
CA ALA A 263 18.13 0.84 -24.52
C ALA A 263 17.39 0.62 -25.85
N GLU A 264 17.09 -0.64 -26.17
CA GLU A 264 16.40 -1.04 -27.40
C GLU A 264 15.03 -1.67 -27.06
N PRO A 265 14.11 -1.78 -28.04
CA PRO A 265 12.75 -2.24 -27.78
C PRO A 265 12.67 -3.63 -27.13
N VAL A 266 11.72 -3.79 -26.21
CA VAL A 266 11.38 -5.03 -25.53
C VAL A 266 9.98 -5.46 -25.94
N THR A 267 9.83 -6.69 -26.44
CA THR A 267 8.54 -7.28 -26.81
C THR A 267 8.22 -8.45 -25.89
N ILE A 268 7.03 -8.45 -25.30
CA ILE A 268 6.51 -9.50 -24.43
C ILE A 268 5.52 -10.34 -25.23
N GLY A 269 5.91 -11.56 -25.60
CA GLY A 269 5.17 -12.46 -26.49
C GLY A 269 4.33 -13.56 -25.81
N ALA A 270 4.49 -13.76 -24.50
CA ALA A 270 3.65 -14.63 -23.67
C ALA A 270 3.69 -14.15 -22.20
N TRP A 271 3.15 -14.94 -21.27
CA TRP A 271 3.28 -14.65 -19.84
C TRP A 271 4.76 -14.63 -19.42
N VAL A 272 5.25 -13.44 -19.07
CA VAL A 272 6.62 -13.15 -18.68
C VAL A 272 6.63 -12.59 -17.28
N ARG A 273 7.62 -13.02 -16.49
CA ARG A 273 7.89 -12.47 -15.15
C ARG A 273 9.26 -11.82 -15.12
N VAL A 274 9.33 -10.58 -14.70
CA VAL A 274 10.56 -9.78 -14.61
C VAL A 274 10.85 -9.43 -13.16
N GLN A 275 12.08 -9.69 -12.72
CA GLN A 275 12.61 -9.15 -11.48
C GLN A 275 13.36 -7.86 -11.79
N GLY A 276 12.70 -6.74 -11.54
CA GLY A 276 13.29 -5.41 -11.51
C GLY A 276 14.29 -5.24 -10.36
N GLY A 277 14.81 -4.03 -10.26
CA GLY A 277 15.92 -3.71 -9.35
C GLY A 277 15.58 -3.87 -7.87
N THR A 278 16.44 -4.57 -7.14
CA THR A 278 16.37 -4.76 -5.69
C THR A 278 17.49 -3.97 -5.02
N GLY A 279 17.31 -2.65 -4.85
CA GLY A 279 18.38 -1.81 -4.27
C GLY A 279 18.20 -0.30 -4.39
N GLY A 280 17.12 0.16 -5.01
CA GLY A 280 16.87 1.58 -5.28
C GLY A 280 17.17 2.00 -6.71
N ASP A 281 17.88 1.17 -7.48
CA ASP A 281 18.11 1.38 -8.91
C ASP A 281 17.07 0.57 -9.71
N PRO A 282 16.08 1.21 -10.35
CA PRO A 282 15.05 0.49 -11.10
C PRO A 282 15.60 -0.13 -12.39
N LEU A 283 14.95 -1.19 -12.87
CA LEU A 283 15.06 -1.64 -14.26
C LEU A 283 14.43 -0.57 -15.17
N GLU A 284 15.20 0.03 -16.06
CA GLU A 284 14.72 1.08 -16.97
C GLU A 284 14.46 0.52 -18.37
N PHE A 285 13.21 0.58 -18.83
CA PHE A 285 12.82 0.26 -20.20
C PHE A 285 13.02 1.51 -21.08
N ALA A 286 14.26 1.86 -21.41
CA ALA A 286 14.60 3.05 -22.21
C ALA A 286 14.22 2.94 -23.69
N GLY A 287 14.12 1.73 -24.23
CA GLY A 287 13.48 1.44 -25.51
C GLY A 287 11.98 1.20 -25.34
N ASP A 288 11.24 1.13 -26.46
CA ASP A 288 9.81 0.86 -26.43
C ASP A 288 9.50 -0.50 -25.79
N LEU A 289 8.56 -0.54 -24.87
CA LEU A 289 8.00 -1.75 -24.25
C LEU A 289 6.67 -2.08 -24.92
N HIS A 290 6.58 -3.25 -25.56
CA HIS A 290 5.37 -3.71 -26.23
C HIS A 290 4.86 -5.01 -25.59
N LEU A 291 3.65 -4.98 -25.03
CA LEU A 291 2.94 -6.14 -24.50
C LEU A 291 2.00 -6.68 -25.59
N THR A 292 2.15 -7.93 -25.96
CA THR A 292 1.17 -8.58 -26.87
C THR A 292 -0.10 -8.97 -26.08
N ASP A 293 -0.88 -9.95 -26.55
CA ASP A 293 -2.12 -10.45 -25.91
C ASP A 293 -1.91 -11.21 -24.57
N ASP A 294 -0.82 -10.95 -23.84
CA ASP A 294 -0.35 -11.73 -22.69
C ASP A 294 0.10 -10.87 -21.49
N ILE A 295 0.55 -11.53 -20.42
CA ILE A 295 0.82 -10.91 -19.11
C ILE A 295 2.30 -10.55 -18.94
N LEU A 296 2.60 -9.31 -18.59
CA LEU A 296 3.88 -8.89 -18.01
C LEU A 296 3.72 -8.73 -16.49
N GLU A 297 4.38 -9.58 -15.71
CA GLU A 297 4.46 -9.48 -14.26
C GLU A 297 5.80 -8.86 -13.85
N VAL A 298 5.76 -7.78 -13.06
CA VAL A 298 6.94 -7.05 -12.58
C VAL A 298 7.03 -7.15 -11.07
N ASP A 299 8.09 -7.80 -10.59
CA ASP A 299 8.52 -7.77 -9.18
C ASP A 299 9.72 -6.86 -9.01
N GLY A 300 9.89 -6.24 -7.84
CA GLY A 300 10.94 -5.23 -7.63
C GLY A 300 10.69 -3.94 -8.42
N ALA A 301 11.69 -3.06 -8.52
CA ALA A 301 11.51 -1.73 -9.11
C ALA A 301 11.81 -1.69 -10.62
N ALA A 302 10.90 -1.13 -11.40
CA ALA A 302 11.09 -0.84 -12.82
C ALA A 302 10.44 0.50 -13.22
N THR A 303 10.91 1.07 -14.33
CA THR A 303 10.43 2.37 -14.84
C THR A 303 10.41 2.40 -16.37
N VAL A 304 9.44 3.12 -16.93
CA VAL A 304 9.40 3.55 -18.34
C VAL A 304 9.67 5.06 -18.37
N PRO A 305 10.86 5.50 -18.80
CA PRO A 305 11.27 6.91 -18.80
C PRO A 305 10.54 7.72 -19.89
N PRO A 306 10.59 9.09 -19.88
CA PRO A 306 9.78 9.98 -20.72
C PRO A 306 10.06 9.94 -22.23
N PHE A 307 10.98 9.08 -22.67
CA PHE A 307 11.29 8.88 -24.09
C PHE A 307 11.00 7.46 -24.60
N ALA A 308 10.63 6.50 -23.74
CA ALA A 308 10.18 5.15 -24.11
C ALA A 308 8.65 4.99 -24.12
N THR A 309 8.09 4.37 -25.15
CA THR A 309 6.64 4.08 -25.16
C THR A 309 6.32 2.73 -24.54
N LEU A 310 5.26 2.66 -23.72
CA LEU A 310 4.62 1.41 -23.35
C LEU A 310 3.31 1.27 -24.15
N THR A 311 3.23 0.21 -24.94
CA THR A 311 2.07 -0.13 -25.78
C THR A 311 1.60 -1.54 -25.47
N SER A 312 0.32 -1.80 -25.64
CA SER A 312 -0.19 -3.18 -25.54
C SER A 312 -1.29 -3.48 -26.54
N ASP A 313 -1.42 -4.76 -26.88
CA ASP A 313 -2.63 -5.28 -27.50
C ASP A 313 -3.80 -5.24 -26.50
N PRO A 314 -5.07 -5.20 -26.94
CA PRO A 314 -6.23 -5.08 -26.04
C PRO A 314 -6.36 -6.15 -24.95
N ASN A 315 -5.69 -7.31 -25.09
CA ASN A 315 -5.70 -8.37 -24.08
C ASN A 315 -4.41 -8.43 -23.25
N GLY A 316 -3.43 -7.57 -23.54
CA GLY A 316 -2.20 -7.48 -22.76
C GLY A 316 -2.50 -7.10 -21.32
N GLU A 317 -1.76 -7.64 -20.36
CA GLU A 317 -1.97 -7.35 -18.94
C GLU A 317 -0.64 -6.95 -18.29
N LEU A 318 -0.60 -5.79 -17.64
CA LEU A 318 0.50 -5.39 -16.77
C LEU A 318 0.15 -5.73 -15.32
N ARG A 319 0.98 -6.52 -14.64
CA ARG A 319 0.86 -6.84 -13.21
C ARG A 319 2.06 -6.31 -12.43
N VAL A 320 1.81 -5.50 -11.40
CA VAL A 320 2.84 -4.91 -10.55
C VAL A 320 2.78 -5.54 -9.16
N GLY A 321 3.78 -6.36 -8.87
CA GLY A 321 3.88 -7.14 -7.66
C GLY A 321 2.82 -8.24 -7.53
N THR A 322 2.95 -9.00 -6.45
CA THR A 322 2.07 -10.10 -6.06
C THR A 322 1.81 -10.02 -4.56
N SER A 323 0.86 -10.81 -4.05
CA SER A 323 0.62 -10.91 -2.60
C SER A 323 1.85 -11.37 -1.79
N GLU A 324 2.84 -12.00 -2.44
CA GLU A 324 4.04 -12.53 -1.80
C GLU A 324 5.30 -11.70 -2.07
N THR A 325 5.36 -11.00 -3.20
CA THR A 325 6.54 -10.26 -3.66
C THR A 325 6.14 -8.87 -4.10
N PRO A 326 6.65 -7.79 -3.46
CA PRO A 326 6.30 -6.44 -3.84
C PRO A 326 6.90 -6.05 -5.20
N GLY A 327 6.18 -5.25 -5.96
CA GLY A 327 6.63 -4.66 -7.22
C GLY A 327 6.43 -3.15 -7.24
N SER A 328 7.34 -2.41 -7.86
CA SER A 328 7.18 -0.98 -8.09
C SER A 328 7.36 -0.71 -9.58
N PHE A 329 6.36 -0.14 -10.24
CA PHE A 329 6.43 0.22 -11.65
C PHE A 329 6.09 1.69 -11.82
N ALA A 330 7.00 2.47 -12.38
CA ALA A 330 6.77 3.89 -12.66
C ALA A 330 6.64 4.13 -14.16
N ILE A 331 5.69 4.97 -14.54
CA ILE A 331 5.56 5.42 -15.92
C ILE A 331 5.61 6.94 -15.97
N GLU A 332 6.58 7.47 -16.70
CA GLU A 332 6.77 8.91 -16.87
C GLU A 332 5.94 9.47 -18.05
N GLU A 333 5.80 10.81 -18.10
CA GLU A 333 4.85 11.55 -18.97
C GLU A 333 4.99 11.25 -20.48
N GLY A 334 3.85 11.09 -21.18
CA GLY A 334 3.68 11.39 -22.61
C GLY A 334 3.68 10.21 -23.57
N GLN A 335 3.57 8.96 -23.10
CA GLN A 335 4.10 7.81 -23.85
C GLN A 335 3.31 6.50 -23.79
N LEU A 336 2.01 6.56 -23.49
CA LEU A 336 1.21 5.35 -23.31
C LEU A 336 0.15 5.13 -24.39
N GLY A 337 0.22 3.93 -24.97
CA GLY A 337 -0.78 3.32 -25.85
C GLY A 337 -1.09 1.90 -25.38
N HIS A 338 -1.14 1.70 -24.05
CA HIS A 338 -1.58 0.45 -23.44
C HIS A 338 -3.11 0.38 -23.55
N GLU A 339 -3.65 -0.63 -24.24
CA GLU A 339 -5.09 -0.85 -24.38
C GLU A 339 -5.60 -2.01 -23.48
N GLY A 340 -4.70 -2.60 -22.71
CA GLY A 340 -4.91 -3.79 -21.92
C GLY A 340 -5.34 -3.56 -20.47
N LEU A 341 -5.26 -4.63 -19.66
CA LEU A 341 -5.54 -4.56 -18.22
C LEU A 341 -4.31 -4.14 -17.44
N THR A 342 -4.53 -3.44 -16.33
CA THR A 342 -3.45 -3.08 -15.39
C THR A 342 -3.85 -3.52 -13.98
N SER A 343 -2.94 -4.16 -13.26
CA SER A 343 -3.16 -4.47 -11.86
C SER A 343 -1.93 -4.28 -11.00
N ALA A 344 -2.15 -3.87 -9.76
CA ALA A 344 -1.13 -3.81 -8.72
C ALA A 344 -1.63 -4.60 -7.50
N SER A 345 -0.79 -5.48 -6.96
CA SER A 345 -1.19 -6.33 -5.84
C SER A 345 -0.04 -6.53 -4.86
N GLY A 346 -0.39 -6.61 -3.58
CA GLY A 346 0.53 -6.95 -2.49
C GLY A 346 0.97 -5.74 -1.67
N PRO A 347 1.33 -5.96 -0.41
CA PRO A 347 1.79 -4.89 0.46
C PRO A 347 3.08 -4.29 -0.10
N GLU A 348 3.22 -2.97 0.00
CA GLU A 348 4.36 -2.21 -0.53
C GLU A 348 4.48 -2.18 -2.06
N SER A 349 3.59 -2.87 -2.80
CA SER A 349 3.53 -2.73 -4.25
C SER A 349 3.05 -1.33 -4.64
N LEU A 350 3.70 -0.73 -5.64
CA LEU A 350 3.49 0.65 -6.03
C LEU A 350 3.45 0.81 -7.56
N LEU A 351 2.31 1.19 -8.11
CA LEU A 351 2.21 1.63 -9.50
C LEU A 351 2.18 3.16 -9.52
N VAL A 352 3.22 3.80 -10.08
CA VAL A 352 3.29 5.26 -10.24
C VAL A 352 2.90 5.65 -11.65
N VAL A 353 1.82 6.41 -11.77
CA VAL A 353 1.32 6.94 -13.04
C VAL A 353 1.51 8.46 -13.08
N ASN A 354 2.28 8.95 -14.05
CA ASN A 354 2.50 10.38 -14.27
C ASN A 354 2.00 10.86 -15.64
N ASP A 355 1.11 10.10 -16.27
CA ASP A 355 0.47 10.46 -17.53
C ASP A 355 -1.05 10.24 -17.42
N THR A 356 -1.83 11.19 -17.91
CA THR A 356 -3.29 11.10 -18.04
C THR A 356 -3.76 9.92 -18.88
N VAL A 357 -2.93 9.43 -19.82
CA VAL A 357 -3.26 8.28 -20.68
C VAL A 357 -2.74 6.97 -20.07
N ALA A 358 -2.29 6.98 -18.81
CA ALA A 358 -1.36 5.95 -18.37
C ALA A 358 -1.92 4.55 -18.17
N LEU A 359 -3.23 4.45 -17.99
CA LEU A 359 -3.85 3.18 -17.64
C LEU A 359 -4.74 2.62 -18.75
N GLY A 360 -4.99 3.44 -19.78
CA GLY A 360 -5.58 3.04 -21.05
C GLY A 360 -6.39 4.17 -21.69
N PRO A 361 -6.78 4.05 -22.97
CA PRO A 361 -7.78 4.95 -23.54
C PRO A 361 -9.12 4.85 -22.79
N GLU A 362 -9.88 5.94 -22.76
CA GLU A 362 -11.22 6.01 -22.16
C GLU A 362 -12.06 4.77 -22.51
N GLY A 363 -12.45 3.99 -21.49
CA GLY A 363 -13.31 2.81 -21.61
C GLY A 363 -12.66 1.52 -22.14
N SER A 364 -11.32 1.45 -22.19
CA SER A 364 -10.60 0.28 -22.74
C SER A 364 -10.06 -0.72 -21.71
N GLY A 365 -9.81 -0.30 -20.46
CA GLY A 365 -9.24 -1.13 -19.40
C GLY A 365 -9.91 -0.91 -18.05
N ILE A 366 -9.70 -1.85 -17.13
CA ILE A 366 -10.01 -1.71 -15.71
C ILE A 366 -8.67 -1.79 -14.97
N THR A 367 -8.31 -0.76 -14.23
CA THR A 367 -7.17 -0.84 -13.32
C THR A 367 -7.60 -1.42 -12.00
N THR A 368 -6.92 -2.46 -11.51
CA THR A 368 -7.24 -3.08 -10.21
C THR A 368 -6.06 -2.96 -9.25
N VAL A 369 -6.29 -2.37 -8.08
CA VAL A 369 -5.31 -2.27 -6.98
C VAL A 369 -5.84 -3.06 -5.80
N SER A 370 -5.05 -3.98 -5.24
CA SER A 370 -5.54 -4.89 -4.19
C SER A 370 -4.45 -5.30 -3.21
N ASN A 371 -4.86 -5.94 -2.11
CA ASN A 371 -3.99 -6.59 -1.13
C ASN A 371 -2.89 -5.65 -0.57
N GLY A 372 -3.23 -4.40 -0.25
CA GLY A 372 -2.27 -3.43 0.29
C GLY A 372 -1.44 -2.64 -0.73
N ALA A 373 -1.67 -2.83 -2.04
CA ALA A 373 -0.94 -2.10 -3.07
C ALA A 373 -1.39 -0.63 -3.16
N THR A 374 -0.53 0.23 -3.72
CA THR A 374 -0.82 1.65 -3.95
C THR A 374 -0.73 2.00 -5.43
N LEU A 375 -1.72 2.72 -5.97
CA LEU A 375 -1.63 3.48 -7.21
C LEU A 375 -1.30 4.93 -6.87
N GLY A 376 -0.13 5.41 -7.26
CA GLY A 376 0.35 6.73 -6.93
C GLY A 376 0.56 7.62 -8.15
N THR A 377 0.63 8.93 -7.92
CA THR A 377 1.13 9.89 -8.91
C THR A 377 2.09 10.90 -8.28
N THR A 378 3.09 11.32 -9.05
CA THR A 378 3.98 12.44 -8.72
C THR A 378 3.68 13.69 -9.56
N ASP A 379 2.66 13.65 -10.41
CA ASP A 379 2.28 14.75 -11.32
C ASP A 379 0.79 15.12 -11.20
N THR A 380 0.30 15.98 -12.09
CA THR A 380 -1.10 16.32 -12.28
C THR A 380 -1.72 15.44 -13.35
N ILE A 381 -2.55 14.48 -12.94
CA ILE A 381 -3.21 13.55 -13.83
C ILE A 381 -4.72 13.45 -13.55
N THR A 382 -5.45 13.00 -14.57
CA THR A 382 -6.85 12.59 -14.49
C THR A 382 -6.92 11.15 -14.97
N LEU A 383 -7.46 10.27 -14.14
CA LEU A 383 -7.74 8.87 -14.47
C LEU A 383 -9.19 8.78 -14.93
N ASP A 384 -9.38 8.69 -16.23
CA ASP A 384 -10.70 8.60 -16.88
C ASP A 384 -11.05 7.16 -17.27
N GLU A 385 -10.91 6.26 -16.31
CA GLU A 385 -11.20 4.83 -16.44
C GLU A 385 -11.71 4.26 -15.11
N ASP A 386 -12.26 3.04 -15.16
CA ASP A 386 -12.72 2.31 -13.99
C ASP A 386 -11.53 1.86 -13.14
N LEU A 387 -11.36 2.46 -11.96
CA LEU A 387 -10.36 2.07 -10.98
C LEU A 387 -10.99 1.24 -9.87
N ARG A 388 -10.58 -0.03 -9.72
CA ARG A 388 -11.01 -0.91 -8.63
C ARG A 388 -10.00 -0.92 -7.49
N LEU A 389 -10.46 -0.64 -6.27
CA LEU A 389 -9.67 -0.79 -5.04
C LEU A 389 -10.23 -1.94 -4.20
N GLY A 390 -9.39 -2.92 -3.86
CA GLY A 390 -9.73 -3.98 -2.91
C GLY A 390 -8.99 -3.84 -1.58
N ASP A 391 -9.01 -4.92 -0.78
CA ASP A 391 -8.49 -4.97 0.59
C ASP A 391 -7.13 -4.27 0.80
N GLY A 392 -7.14 -3.22 1.63
CA GLY A 392 -5.97 -2.40 1.98
C GLY A 392 -5.37 -1.57 0.84
N ALA A 393 -5.97 -1.56 -0.35
CA ALA A 393 -5.47 -0.81 -1.50
C ALA A 393 -5.65 0.70 -1.33
N ALA A 394 -4.72 1.46 -1.91
CA ALA A 394 -4.75 2.91 -1.83
C ALA A 394 -4.53 3.60 -3.18
N ILE A 395 -5.10 4.80 -3.33
CA ILE A 395 -4.63 5.82 -4.27
C ILE A 395 -3.87 6.91 -3.53
N ALA A 396 -2.79 7.43 -4.14
CA ALA A 396 -1.94 8.41 -3.47
C ALA A 396 -1.35 9.51 -4.35
N THR A 397 -1.19 10.71 -3.80
CA THR A 397 -0.22 11.71 -4.32
C THR A 397 1.12 11.57 -3.61
N LEU A 398 2.20 11.54 -4.38
CA LEU A 398 3.54 11.17 -3.92
C LEU A 398 4.57 12.30 -3.99
N ALA A 399 4.32 13.37 -4.75
CA ALA A 399 5.21 14.53 -4.85
C ALA A 399 4.49 15.88 -4.62
N PRO A 400 5.19 16.91 -4.10
CA PRO A 400 4.63 18.25 -3.98
C PRO A 400 4.19 18.80 -5.35
N GLY A 401 2.98 19.36 -5.41
CA GLY A 401 2.35 19.84 -6.63
C GLY A 401 1.55 18.77 -7.40
N ALA A 402 1.61 17.50 -6.99
CA ALA A 402 0.84 16.44 -7.62
C ALA A 402 -0.68 16.63 -7.41
N SER A 403 -1.46 16.25 -8.41
CA SER A 403 -2.92 16.34 -8.43
C SER A 403 -3.48 15.09 -9.09
N LEU A 404 -4.31 14.34 -8.38
CA LEU A 404 -4.92 13.12 -8.90
C LEU A 404 -6.43 13.31 -8.96
N THR A 405 -6.99 13.39 -10.16
CA THR A 405 -8.45 13.29 -10.35
C THR A 405 -8.81 11.86 -10.73
N VAL A 406 -9.73 11.23 -10.01
CA VAL A 406 -10.25 9.89 -10.33
C VAL A 406 -11.70 10.02 -10.77
N THR A 407 -11.98 9.71 -12.04
CA THR A 407 -13.34 9.85 -12.58
C THR A 407 -14.27 8.78 -12.01
N ASP A 408 -13.84 7.51 -11.99
CA ASP A 408 -14.66 6.38 -11.56
C ASP A 408 -13.88 5.43 -10.63
N LEU A 409 -14.15 5.54 -9.33
CA LEU A 409 -13.57 4.70 -8.28
C LEU A 409 -14.57 3.64 -7.83
N GLN A 410 -14.20 2.36 -7.91
CA GLN A 410 -15.02 1.23 -7.48
C GLN A 410 -14.36 0.49 -6.30
N LEU A 411 -15.00 0.51 -5.14
CA LEU A 411 -14.54 -0.16 -3.92
C LEU A 411 -15.03 -1.61 -3.89
N GLU A 412 -14.10 -2.55 -3.78
CA GLU A 412 -14.35 -3.97 -3.61
C GLU A 412 -14.34 -4.38 -2.13
N THR A 413 -14.23 -5.68 -1.85
CA THR A 413 -14.17 -6.19 -0.48
C THR A 413 -12.88 -5.73 0.22
N GLY A 414 -13.02 -5.22 1.44
CA GLY A 414 -11.94 -4.66 2.24
C GLY A 414 -11.77 -3.14 2.06
N GLY A 415 -12.68 -2.50 1.31
CA GLY A 415 -12.71 -1.05 1.13
C GLY A 415 -11.59 -0.52 0.25
N GLY A 416 -11.38 0.78 0.30
CA GLY A 416 -10.25 1.45 -0.33
C GLY A 416 -9.82 2.68 0.44
N ARG A 417 -8.62 3.17 0.12
CA ARG A 417 -8.03 4.33 0.78
C ARG A 417 -7.63 5.39 -0.23
N ALA A 418 -7.94 6.65 0.07
CA ALA A 418 -7.40 7.80 -0.66
C ALA A 418 -6.48 8.59 0.26
N GLU A 419 -5.24 8.84 -0.16
CA GLU A 419 -4.30 9.57 0.68
C GLU A 419 -3.42 10.59 -0.05
N THR A 420 -3.22 11.75 0.53
CA THR A 420 -2.16 12.67 0.08
C THR A 420 -0.97 12.50 1.01
N ARG A 421 0.19 12.08 0.48
CA ARG A 421 1.38 11.82 1.32
C ARG A 421 2.29 13.04 1.50
N VAL A 422 2.05 14.09 0.72
CA VAL A 422 2.92 15.26 0.62
C VAL A 422 2.12 16.54 0.39
N THR A 423 2.72 17.68 0.73
CA THR A 423 2.10 19.01 0.62
C THR A 423 2.98 19.97 -0.20
N PRO A 424 2.38 20.84 -1.06
CA PRO A 424 0.97 20.83 -1.45
C PRO A 424 0.65 19.65 -2.38
N SER A 425 -0.58 19.14 -2.40
CA SER A 425 -1.06 18.19 -3.42
C SER A 425 -2.59 18.14 -3.41
N VAL A 426 -3.25 17.33 -4.23
CA VAL A 426 -4.71 17.17 -4.17
C VAL A 426 -5.15 15.82 -4.72
N ILE A 427 -6.18 15.23 -4.11
CA ILE A 427 -6.97 14.16 -4.73
C ILE A 427 -8.38 14.69 -4.95
N ASP A 428 -8.92 14.51 -6.16
CA ASP A 428 -10.28 14.89 -6.54
C ASP A 428 -11.06 13.64 -6.96
N LEU A 429 -12.05 13.25 -6.16
CA LEU A 429 -12.89 12.08 -6.33
C LEU A 429 -14.19 12.47 -7.04
N VAL A 430 -14.30 12.12 -8.32
CA VAL A 430 -15.50 12.40 -9.10
C VAL A 430 -16.54 11.33 -8.80
N SER A 431 -16.40 10.07 -9.16
CA SER A 431 -17.40 9.04 -8.80
C SER A 431 -16.79 8.01 -7.87
N VAL A 432 -17.53 7.62 -6.82
CA VAL A 432 -17.14 6.53 -5.92
C VAL A 432 -18.30 5.56 -5.74
N GLU A 433 -18.19 4.34 -6.23
CA GLU A 433 -19.16 3.27 -6.04
C GLU A 433 -18.50 2.05 -5.38
N GLY A 434 -19.27 1.06 -4.94
CA GLY A 434 -18.69 -0.15 -4.37
C GLY A 434 -19.52 -0.79 -3.27
N ILE A 435 -18.91 -1.76 -2.57
CA ILE A 435 -19.60 -2.60 -1.58
C ILE A 435 -19.03 -2.48 -0.16
N ASP A 436 -18.04 -1.61 0.06
CA ASP A 436 -17.32 -1.49 1.33
C ASP A 436 -16.80 -0.05 1.52
N GLY A 437 -16.30 0.25 2.73
CA GLY A 437 -16.00 1.61 3.20
C GLY A 437 -14.81 2.30 2.54
N LEU A 438 -14.65 3.60 2.84
CA LEU A 438 -13.62 4.49 2.28
C LEU A 438 -12.84 5.20 3.38
N GLU A 439 -11.52 5.02 3.38
CA GLU A 439 -10.60 5.73 4.28
C GLU A 439 -9.95 6.92 3.56
N LEU A 440 -9.85 8.06 4.25
CA LEU A 440 -9.31 9.32 3.73
C LEU A 440 -8.20 9.84 4.64
N ALA A 441 -6.99 9.99 4.11
CA ALA A 441 -5.84 10.48 4.87
C ALA A 441 -5.08 11.57 4.13
N SER A 442 -5.26 12.83 4.55
CA SER A 442 -4.59 13.96 3.92
C SER A 442 -3.34 14.40 4.69
N ALA A 443 -2.29 14.83 3.97
CA ALA A 443 -1.06 15.39 4.54
C ALA A 443 -1.24 16.81 5.14
N GLY A 444 -2.41 17.43 4.98
CA GLY A 444 -2.74 18.74 5.55
C GLY A 444 -3.68 19.58 4.71
N ILE A 445 -3.95 20.81 5.15
CA ILE A 445 -4.91 21.73 4.51
C ILE A 445 -4.56 22.10 3.07
N ASP A 446 -3.27 22.13 2.74
CA ASP A 446 -2.75 22.38 1.38
C ASP A 446 -2.64 21.08 0.56
N ALA A 447 -3.15 19.96 1.10
CA ALA A 447 -3.16 18.64 0.48
C ALA A 447 -4.56 17.98 0.51
N PRO A 448 -5.65 18.68 0.15
CA PRO A 448 -7.00 18.20 0.43
C PRO A 448 -7.40 16.98 -0.42
N ILE A 449 -8.31 16.18 0.11
CA ILE A 449 -9.11 15.21 -0.66
C ILE A 449 -10.48 15.82 -0.90
N ILE A 450 -10.94 15.88 -2.15
CA ILE A 450 -12.14 16.61 -2.57
C ILE A 450 -13.14 15.62 -3.17
N PHE A 451 -14.41 15.69 -2.77
CA PHE A 451 -15.51 15.08 -3.51
C PHE A 451 -16.08 16.12 -4.48
N SER A 452 -15.93 15.90 -5.79
CA SER A 452 -16.25 16.94 -6.80
C SER A 452 -17.76 17.16 -6.98
N GLU A 453 -18.16 18.41 -7.29
CA GLU A 453 -19.55 18.84 -7.51
C GLU A 453 -20.31 18.04 -8.59
N GLY A 454 -19.61 17.55 -9.62
CA GLY A 454 -20.24 16.89 -10.79
C GLY A 454 -20.38 15.37 -10.70
N GLY A 455 -19.96 14.76 -9.60
CA GLY A 455 -19.86 13.31 -9.46
C GLY A 455 -20.96 12.65 -8.63
N SER A 456 -20.78 11.39 -8.23
CA SER A 456 -21.73 10.66 -7.38
C SER A 456 -21.03 9.70 -6.43
N SER A 457 -21.59 9.45 -5.24
CA SER A 457 -21.13 8.33 -4.41
C SER A 457 -22.27 7.33 -4.16
N THR A 458 -21.99 6.04 -4.37
CA THR A 458 -22.95 4.94 -4.19
C THR A 458 -22.34 3.69 -3.53
N TYR A 459 -21.18 3.83 -2.89
CA TYR A 459 -20.56 2.74 -2.13
C TYR A 459 -21.34 2.41 -0.85
N ALA A 460 -21.15 1.21 -0.30
CA ALA A 460 -21.69 0.82 1.00
C ALA A 460 -20.63 0.92 2.10
N GLY A 461 -21.03 0.98 3.37
CA GLY A 461 -20.09 1.07 4.49
C GLY A 461 -19.75 2.51 4.87
N ASP A 462 -18.85 2.63 5.83
CA ASP A 462 -18.56 3.89 6.51
C ASP A 462 -17.44 4.66 5.80
N THR A 463 -17.43 5.98 5.96
CA THR A 463 -16.32 6.83 5.57
C THR A 463 -15.50 7.19 6.81
N VAL A 464 -14.18 7.13 6.71
CA VAL A 464 -13.28 7.52 7.80
C VAL A 464 -12.32 8.60 7.31
N ALA A 465 -12.47 9.83 7.80
CA ALA A 465 -11.50 10.91 7.62
C ALA A 465 -10.45 10.85 8.75
N GLU A 466 -9.32 10.22 8.46
CA GLU A 466 -8.25 9.96 9.43
C GLU A 466 -7.46 11.22 9.80
N SER A 467 -7.06 12.01 8.79
CA SER A 467 -6.19 13.16 8.98
C SER A 467 -6.31 14.20 7.86
N GLY A 468 -5.79 15.41 8.13
CA GLY A 468 -5.56 16.44 7.12
C GLY A 468 -6.82 17.19 6.72
N ALA A 469 -7.06 17.41 5.43
CA ALA A 469 -8.26 18.10 4.95
C ALA A 469 -9.09 17.27 3.96
N VAL A 470 -10.40 17.27 4.17
CA VAL A 470 -11.40 16.68 3.27
C VAL A 470 -12.45 17.73 2.93
N ALA A 471 -12.82 17.87 1.66
CA ALA A 471 -13.86 18.78 1.22
C ALA A 471 -15.03 18.03 0.60
N LEU A 472 -16.22 18.18 1.19
CA LEU A 472 -17.47 17.66 0.67
C LEU A 472 -18.12 18.77 -0.19
N ARG A 473 -18.23 18.55 -1.51
CA ARG A 473 -18.78 19.56 -2.43
C ARG A 473 -19.97 19.07 -3.24
N ARG A 474 -20.53 17.90 -2.92
CA ARG A 474 -21.73 17.39 -3.59
C ARG A 474 -22.64 16.63 -2.64
N ASP A 475 -23.92 16.62 -2.97
CA ASP A 475 -24.87 15.69 -2.37
C ASP A 475 -24.36 14.27 -2.50
N THR A 476 -24.60 13.46 -1.48
CA THR A 476 -24.13 12.08 -1.38
C THR A 476 -22.62 11.98 -1.53
N SER A 477 -21.85 12.93 -0.98
CA SER A 477 -20.38 12.78 -0.90
C SER A 477 -20.04 11.51 -0.10
N VAL A 478 -20.77 11.30 1.00
CA VAL A 478 -20.71 10.14 1.90
C VAL A 478 -22.03 9.34 1.79
N THR A 479 -21.98 8.02 1.99
CA THR A 479 -23.14 7.13 1.83
C THR A 479 -23.53 6.35 3.09
N GLY A 480 -22.70 6.34 4.13
CA GLY A 480 -22.90 5.65 5.41
C GLY A 480 -22.54 6.51 6.62
N ASP A 481 -22.19 5.88 7.75
CA ASP A 481 -21.69 6.61 8.92
C ASP A 481 -20.36 7.28 8.59
N PHE A 482 -20.08 8.41 9.26
CA PHE A 482 -18.91 9.22 8.97
C PHE A 482 -18.09 9.46 10.23
N GLU A 483 -16.90 8.85 10.29
CA GLU A 483 -15.94 9.05 11.37
C GLU A 483 -14.92 10.12 10.98
N ILE A 484 -14.85 11.20 11.77
CA ILE A 484 -13.87 12.27 11.65
C ILE A 484 -12.90 12.13 12.81
N ARG A 485 -11.66 11.70 12.54
CA ARG A 485 -10.58 11.61 13.52
C ARG A 485 -9.80 12.92 13.50
N ASP A 486 -8.49 12.93 13.27
CA ASP A 486 -7.66 14.14 13.23
C ASP A 486 -7.75 14.92 11.90
N ALA A 487 -8.93 14.90 11.26
CA ALA A 487 -9.19 15.54 9.97
C ALA A 487 -10.03 16.82 10.11
N HIS A 488 -9.79 17.74 9.18
CA HIS A 488 -10.56 18.96 8.98
C HIS A 488 -11.47 18.76 7.76
N VAL A 489 -12.75 18.48 8.02
CA VAL A 489 -13.75 18.24 6.99
C VAL A 489 -14.53 19.52 6.76
N THR A 490 -14.54 20.02 5.52
CA THR A 490 -15.28 21.24 5.15
C THR A 490 -16.41 20.91 4.18
N THR A 491 -17.62 21.39 4.46
CA THR A 491 -18.68 21.46 3.45
C THR A 491 -18.51 22.76 2.65
N ILE A 492 -18.43 22.66 1.32
CA ILE A 492 -18.29 23.84 0.46
C ILE A 492 -19.44 23.83 -0.54
N HIS A 493 -20.44 24.67 -0.27
CA HIS A 493 -21.45 25.02 -1.26
C HIS A 493 -21.65 26.54 -1.32
N THR A 494 -22.26 27.01 -2.42
CA THR A 494 -22.41 28.45 -2.71
C THR A 494 -23.76 29.03 -2.32
N ASP A 495 -24.71 28.20 -1.88
CA ASP A 495 -26.06 28.62 -1.49
C ASP A 495 -26.55 27.86 -0.25
N HIS A 496 -26.60 28.56 0.88
CA HIS A 496 -27.15 28.08 2.15
C HIS A 496 -28.67 27.84 2.11
N ALA A 497 -29.38 28.25 1.04
CA ALA A 497 -30.84 28.19 1.01
C ALA A 497 -31.42 26.77 0.91
N ASP A 498 -30.63 25.82 0.39
CA ASP A 498 -31.03 24.44 0.22
C ASP A 498 -30.43 23.59 1.36
N LEU A 499 -31.19 22.59 1.84
CA LEU A 499 -30.62 21.51 2.63
C LEU A 499 -29.86 20.63 1.65
N HIS A 500 -28.56 20.46 1.88
CA HIS A 500 -27.74 19.55 1.09
C HIS A 500 -27.61 18.24 1.84
N ASP A 501 -27.71 17.14 1.09
CA ASP A 501 -27.64 15.78 1.63
C ASP A 501 -26.20 15.28 1.44
N LEU A 502 -25.19 16.05 1.87
CA LEU A 502 -23.77 15.69 1.64
C LEU A 502 -23.42 14.41 2.41
N ILE A 503 -24.02 14.28 3.59
CA ILE A 503 -24.00 13.11 4.47
C ILE A 503 -25.44 12.60 4.58
N PRO A 504 -25.70 11.28 4.62
CA PRO A 504 -27.07 10.79 4.74
C PRO A 504 -27.72 11.24 6.06
N ASP A 505 -28.98 11.66 6.01
CA ASP A 505 -29.81 11.99 7.19
C ASP A 505 -29.91 10.85 8.23
N THR A 506 -29.56 9.62 7.86
CA THR A 506 -29.55 8.46 8.76
C THR A 506 -28.19 8.19 9.40
N ALA A 507 -27.12 8.85 8.94
CA ALA A 507 -25.75 8.57 9.33
C ALA A 507 -25.40 9.14 10.71
N GLU A 508 -24.62 8.40 11.48
CA GLU A 508 -23.89 8.96 12.61
C GLU A 508 -22.64 9.68 12.12
N VAL A 509 -22.47 10.94 12.55
CA VAL A 509 -21.20 11.65 12.44
C VAL A 509 -20.49 11.57 13.80
N SER A 510 -19.38 10.82 13.84
CA SER A 510 -18.56 10.68 15.05
C SER A 510 -17.28 11.49 14.92
N ILE A 511 -17.02 12.41 15.84
CA ILE A 511 -15.84 13.26 15.84
C ILE A 511 -14.95 12.89 17.03
N THR A 512 -13.70 12.51 16.75
CA THR A 512 -12.71 12.08 17.74
C THR A 512 -11.37 12.78 17.52
N GLY A 513 -10.48 12.74 18.52
CA GLY A 513 -9.18 13.41 18.43
C GLY A 513 -9.33 14.91 18.18
N SER A 514 -8.48 15.45 17.32
CA SER A 514 -8.48 16.88 16.93
C SER A 514 -9.40 17.20 15.73
N GLY A 515 -10.35 16.31 15.44
CA GLY A 515 -11.28 16.45 14.32
C GLY A 515 -12.08 17.72 14.31
N ALA A 516 -12.33 18.23 13.12
CA ALA A 516 -13.11 19.44 12.93
C ALA A 516 -14.08 19.24 11.76
N PHE A 517 -15.38 19.34 12.05
CA PHE A 517 -16.43 19.40 11.05
C PHE A 517 -16.85 20.85 10.82
N VAL A 518 -16.47 21.40 9.67
CA VAL A 518 -16.65 22.81 9.31
C VAL A 518 -17.76 22.93 8.28
N LEU A 519 -18.88 23.43 8.76
CA LEU A 519 -20.10 23.61 8.00
C LEU A 519 -20.20 25.05 7.52
N ASN A 520 -20.05 25.24 6.22
CA ASN A 520 -20.38 26.50 5.55
C ASN A 520 -21.69 26.36 4.76
N ASP A 521 -22.64 25.62 5.34
CA ASP A 521 -23.87 25.19 4.69
C ASP A 521 -24.92 24.71 5.72
N ASN A 522 -26.06 24.22 5.24
CA ASN A 522 -27.05 23.49 6.03
C ASN A 522 -27.01 21.98 5.75
N GLU A 523 -26.74 21.19 6.78
CA GLU A 523 -26.62 19.73 6.72
C GLU A 523 -27.57 19.06 7.73
N ALA A 524 -28.12 17.89 7.36
CA ALA A 524 -28.88 17.03 8.24
C ALA A 524 -28.16 15.69 8.45
N ILE A 525 -28.09 15.23 9.68
CA ILE A 525 -27.43 13.96 10.06
C ILE A 525 -28.32 13.16 11.00
N GLY A 526 -28.10 11.85 11.06
CA GLY A 526 -28.86 10.95 11.93
C GLY A 526 -28.45 11.09 13.40
N ALA A 527 -27.17 11.23 13.66
CA ALA A 527 -26.65 11.39 15.01
C ALA A 527 -25.33 12.15 15.03
N LEU A 528 -25.07 12.88 16.11
CA LEU A 528 -23.77 13.51 16.38
C LEU A 528 -23.14 12.87 17.62
N SER A 529 -21.92 12.37 17.53
CA SER A 529 -21.20 11.80 18.66
C SER A 529 -19.73 12.24 18.72
N GLY A 530 -19.15 12.14 19.91
CA GLY A 530 -17.73 12.41 20.13
C GLY A 530 -17.43 12.53 21.62
N THR A 531 -16.60 11.64 22.16
CA THR A 531 -16.28 11.64 23.61
C THR A 531 -15.05 12.46 23.95
N ASP A 532 -14.27 12.87 22.95
CA ASP A 532 -13.09 13.71 23.14
C ASP A 532 -13.50 15.19 23.12
N ALA A 533 -13.00 15.96 24.08
CA ALA A 533 -13.20 17.40 24.14
C ALA A 533 -12.41 18.16 23.06
N ALA A 534 -11.44 17.50 22.41
CA ALA A 534 -10.64 18.10 21.34
C ALA A 534 -11.37 18.17 19.98
N GLY A 535 -12.41 17.36 19.77
CA GLY A 535 -13.22 17.39 18.56
C GLY A 535 -14.02 18.69 18.45
N SER A 536 -14.35 19.13 17.24
CA SER A 536 -15.10 20.38 17.05
C SER A 536 -16.06 20.37 15.87
N VAL A 537 -17.11 21.17 16.00
CA VAL A 537 -18.03 21.54 14.92
C VAL A 537 -17.98 23.06 14.78
N LEU A 538 -17.76 23.57 13.56
CA LEU A 538 -17.73 25.01 13.27
C LEU A 538 -18.84 25.34 12.28
N LEU A 539 -19.83 26.11 12.74
CA LEU A 539 -20.88 26.68 11.89
C LEU A 539 -20.43 28.06 11.40
N VAL A 540 -19.88 28.13 10.19
CA VAL A 540 -19.03 29.24 9.72
C VAL A 540 -19.70 30.60 9.83
N ASP A 541 -21.02 30.67 9.60
CA ASP A 541 -21.80 31.90 9.73
C ASP A 541 -23.23 31.65 10.23
N ALA A 542 -24.00 32.73 10.37
CA ALA A 542 -25.39 32.67 10.85
C ALA A 542 -26.38 32.00 9.88
N ALA A 543 -25.98 31.75 8.63
CA ALA A 543 -26.79 31.02 7.65
C ALA A 543 -26.48 29.51 7.66
N SER A 544 -25.38 29.11 8.28
CA SER A 544 -24.96 27.71 8.42
C SER A 544 -25.75 27.00 9.51
N GLY A 545 -26.00 25.70 9.33
CA GLY A 545 -26.85 24.93 10.22
C GLY A 545 -26.51 23.44 10.22
N LEU A 546 -26.72 22.80 11.37
CA LEU A 546 -26.62 21.36 11.53
C LEU A 546 -27.91 20.86 12.17
N ASP A 547 -28.63 19.95 11.54
CA ASP A 547 -29.83 19.31 12.10
C ASP A 547 -29.54 17.84 12.46
N VAL A 548 -29.75 17.47 13.72
CA VAL A 548 -29.66 16.10 14.21
C VAL A 548 -31.07 15.51 14.25
N THR A 549 -31.35 14.64 13.27
CA THR A 549 -32.72 14.20 12.92
C THR A 549 -33.08 12.79 13.39
N GLY A 550 -32.08 11.98 13.77
CA GLY A 550 -32.30 10.57 14.09
C GLY A 550 -32.85 10.31 15.49
N SER A 551 -33.15 9.04 15.76
CA SER A 551 -33.73 8.58 17.02
C SER A 551 -32.69 8.01 18.00
N ALA A 552 -31.41 8.13 17.70
CA ALA A 552 -30.33 7.58 18.52
C ALA A 552 -30.16 8.37 19.83
N THR A 553 -29.51 7.74 20.82
CA THR A 553 -29.04 8.44 22.02
C THR A 553 -27.52 8.59 21.92
N THR A 554 -27.04 9.80 21.70
CA THR A 554 -25.63 10.11 21.53
C THR A 554 -25.18 11.25 22.44
N ALA A 555 -23.87 11.44 22.53
CA ALA A 555 -23.28 12.55 23.27
C ALA A 555 -22.08 13.10 22.51
N PHE A 556 -21.94 14.43 22.52
CA PHE A 556 -20.85 15.18 21.95
C PHE A 556 -20.22 16.07 23.04
N ALA A 557 -18.97 15.76 23.39
CA ALA A 557 -18.17 16.47 24.38
C ALA A 557 -17.25 17.53 23.74
N GLY A 558 -17.21 17.60 22.40
CA GLY A 558 -16.39 18.55 21.66
C GLY A 558 -16.92 19.98 21.67
N ASP A 559 -16.17 20.86 21.02
CA ASP A 559 -16.42 22.30 20.95
C ASP A 559 -17.32 22.65 19.75
N LEU A 560 -18.48 23.28 19.99
CA LEU A 560 -19.26 23.92 18.93
C LEU A 560 -18.87 25.39 18.85
N ARG A 561 -18.58 25.85 17.63
CA ARG A 561 -18.10 27.20 17.34
C ARG A 561 -18.91 27.86 16.23
N GLY A 562 -18.71 29.17 16.07
CA GLY A 562 -19.21 29.93 14.93
C GLY A 562 -20.53 30.65 15.22
N GLY A 563 -21.34 30.94 14.20
CA GLY A 563 -22.52 31.81 14.32
C GLY A 563 -23.86 31.17 13.97
N GLY A 564 -23.87 29.89 13.58
CA GLY A 564 -25.03 29.20 13.01
C GLY A 564 -26.00 28.58 14.03
N THR A 565 -26.84 27.67 13.54
CA THR A 565 -27.85 26.96 14.35
C THR A 565 -27.58 25.47 14.43
N LEU A 566 -27.45 24.92 15.64
CA LEU A 566 -27.59 23.49 15.88
C LEU A 566 -29.06 23.19 16.19
N THR A 567 -29.68 22.34 15.38
CA THR A 567 -31.06 21.87 15.56
C THR A 567 -31.05 20.40 15.97
N HIS A 568 -31.93 20.03 16.90
CA HIS A 568 -32.24 18.64 17.21
C HIS A 568 -33.73 18.42 16.92
N SER A 569 -34.02 17.84 15.77
CA SER A 569 -35.39 17.55 15.29
C SER A 569 -35.78 16.08 15.40
N GLY A 570 -34.84 15.21 15.76
CA GLY A 570 -35.08 13.79 15.98
C GLY A 570 -35.77 13.46 17.30
N ASP A 571 -36.41 12.30 17.37
CA ASP A 571 -37.04 11.76 18.60
C ASP A 571 -36.01 11.23 19.62
N GLY A 572 -34.72 11.24 19.27
CA GLY A 572 -33.62 10.71 20.06
C GLY A 572 -33.21 11.59 21.25
N SER A 573 -32.00 11.34 21.75
CA SER A 573 -31.39 12.15 22.80
C SER A 573 -29.97 12.55 22.43
N LEU A 574 -29.64 13.84 22.59
CA LEU A 574 -28.29 14.38 22.36
C LEU A 574 -27.74 15.01 23.64
N GLY A 575 -26.63 14.47 24.16
CA GLY A 575 -25.86 15.09 25.24
C GLY A 575 -24.80 16.05 24.70
N LEU A 576 -24.71 17.26 25.26
CA LEU A 576 -23.77 18.31 24.89
C LEU A 576 -22.90 18.64 26.11
N GLY A 577 -21.69 18.07 26.16
CA GLY A 577 -20.81 18.13 27.33
C GLY A 577 -19.66 19.13 27.22
N GLY A 578 -19.40 19.69 26.04
CA GLY A 578 -18.27 20.61 25.80
C GLY A 578 -18.56 22.07 26.17
N ASP A 579 -17.50 22.84 26.41
CA ASP A 579 -17.58 24.28 26.71
C ASP A 579 -17.46 25.11 25.43
N TRP A 580 -18.58 25.66 24.96
CA TRP A 580 -18.73 26.34 23.68
C TRP A 580 -18.47 27.85 23.82
N THR A 581 -17.26 28.19 24.23
CA THR A 581 -16.89 29.56 24.61
C THR A 581 -16.51 30.47 23.43
N GLN A 582 -16.35 29.90 22.23
CA GLN A 582 -15.92 30.60 21.01
C GLN A 582 -17.07 30.90 20.03
N ASN A 583 -18.27 31.08 20.56
CA ASN A 583 -19.46 31.36 19.77
C ASN A 583 -19.52 32.83 19.32
N ALA A 584 -20.01 33.04 18.11
CA ALA A 584 -20.26 34.36 17.55
C ALA A 584 -21.69 34.82 17.88
N ASP A 585 -21.89 36.13 17.86
CA ASP A 585 -23.22 36.74 17.93
C ASP A 585 -24.12 36.13 16.86
N GLY A 586 -25.17 35.41 17.28
CA GLY A 586 -26.08 34.72 16.37
C GLY A 586 -26.19 33.22 16.60
N SER A 587 -25.26 32.61 17.34
CA SER A 587 -25.29 31.17 17.66
C SER A 587 -26.63 30.74 18.29
N ARG A 588 -27.23 29.67 17.78
CA ARG A 588 -28.50 29.13 18.28
C ARG A 588 -28.46 27.63 18.55
N LEU A 589 -29.19 27.21 19.58
CA LEU A 589 -29.60 25.83 19.83
C LEU A 589 -31.12 25.74 19.67
N ALA A 590 -31.60 24.93 18.74
CA ALA A 590 -33.03 24.68 18.51
C ALA A 590 -33.37 23.23 18.89
N VAL A 591 -34.04 23.04 20.04
CA VAL A 591 -34.54 21.72 20.46
C VAL A 591 -35.93 21.55 19.89
N ALA A 592 -36.04 21.17 18.63
CA ALA A 592 -37.32 21.05 17.93
C ALA A 592 -38.11 19.79 18.35
N ALA A 593 -37.41 18.69 18.62
CA ALA A 593 -37.98 17.45 19.16
C ALA A 593 -36.97 16.69 20.03
N GLY A 594 -37.38 15.52 20.53
CA GLY A 594 -36.53 14.64 21.34
C GLY A 594 -36.04 15.29 22.65
N THR A 595 -34.86 14.89 23.11
CA THR A 595 -34.23 15.41 24.32
C THR A 595 -32.82 15.92 24.05
N VAL A 596 -32.50 17.13 24.47
CA VAL A 596 -31.12 17.64 24.48
C VAL A 596 -30.70 17.84 25.94
N ALA A 597 -29.62 17.20 26.37
CA ALA A 597 -29.00 17.42 27.67
C ALA A 597 -27.78 18.33 27.50
N VAL A 598 -27.83 19.54 28.03
CA VAL A 598 -26.70 20.48 28.05
C VAL A 598 -26.00 20.35 29.40
N ASP A 599 -24.81 19.77 29.39
CA ASP A 599 -23.98 19.57 30.59
C ASP A 599 -22.71 20.45 30.58
N GLY A 600 -22.33 21.02 29.44
CA GLY A 600 -21.23 22.00 29.29
C GLY A 600 -21.66 23.48 29.33
N ASP A 601 -20.76 24.41 29.01
CA ASP A 601 -21.04 25.85 28.96
C ASP A 601 -21.39 26.37 27.55
N LEU A 602 -22.66 26.70 27.33
CA LEU A 602 -23.21 27.34 26.11
C LEU A 602 -23.72 28.76 26.41
N GLY A 603 -23.11 29.47 27.36
CA GLY A 603 -23.59 30.74 27.89
C GLY A 603 -23.75 31.90 26.89
N GLN A 604 -23.27 31.76 25.66
CA GLN A 604 -23.45 32.75 24.58
C GLN A 604 -24.45 32.29 23.50
N THR A 605 -24.98 31.07 23.61
CA THR A 605 -25.85 30.45 22.62
C THR A 605 -27.30 30.55 23.05
N GLY A 606 -28.12 31.24 22.25
CA GLY A 606 -29.55 31.33 22.51
C GLY A 606 -30.24 29.99 22.24
N ALA A 607 -31.02 29.48 23.19
CA ALA A 607 -31.76 28.23 23.07
C ALA A 607 -33.26 28.47 22.84
N THR A 608 -33.88 27.71 21.93
CA THR A 608 -35.34 27.64 21.73
C THR A 608 -35.80 26.20 21.91
N VAL A 609 -36.85 25.97 22.70
CA VAL A 609 -37.24 24.63 23.14
C VAL A 609 -38.69 24.31 22.80
N GLN A 610 -38.88 23.35 21.89
CA GLN A 610 -40.16 22.72 21.52
C GLN A 610 -40.18 21.22 21.91
N GLY A 611 -39.02 20.57 21.96
CA GLY A 611 -38.78 19.24 22.55
C GLY A 611 -38.49 19.32 24.05
N THR A 612 -37.52 18.56 24.54
CA THR A 612 -37.08 18.59 25.94
C THR A 612 -35.64 19.08 26.06
N LEU A 613 -35.41 20.16 26.79
CA LEU A 613 -34.06 20.59 27.21
C LEU A 613 -33.83 20.19 28.67
N ARG A 614 -32.70 19.54 28.95
CA ARG A 614 -32.27 19.21 30.31
C ARG A 614 -30.77 19.38 30.50
N GLY A 615 -30.23 18.93 31.63
CA GLY A 615 -28.78 18.89 31.90
C GLY A 615 -28.31 19.92 32.92
N THR A 616 -27.04 19.81 33.32
CA THR A 616 -26.46 20.62 34.41
C THR A 616 -25.66 21.85 33.97
N GLY A 617 -25.67 22.14 32.67
CA GLY A 617 -24.78 23.11 32.03
C GLY A 617 -25.28 24.54 32.08
N THR A 618 -24.78 25.34 31.16
CA THR A 618 -25.15 26.74 30.96
C THR A 618 -25.64 26.95 29.54
N VAL A 619 -26.67 27.76 29.32
CA VAL A 619 -27.11 28.27 28.01
C VAL A 619 -27.16 29.79 28.03
N GLY A 620 -27.24 30.45 26.87
CA GLY A 620 -27.47 31.90 26.78
C GLY A 620 -28.91 32.27 27.12
N THR A 621 -29.57 33.10 26.30
CA THR A 621 -31.03 33.32 26.43
C THR A 621 -31.79 32.03 26.18
N LEU A 622 -32.84 31.73 26.97
CA LEU A 622 -33.65 30.53 26.81
C LEU A 622 -35.10 30.91 26.51
N THR A 623 -35.62 30.46 25.37
CA THR A 623 -37.02 30.62 24.96
C THR A 623 -37.73 29.27 25.00
N LEU A 624 -38.76 29.15 25.84
CA LEU A 624 -39.64 28.00 25.90
C LEU A 624 -40.82 28.21 24.93
N ASP A 625 -40.93 27.36 23.91
CA ASP A 625 -41.92 27.46 22.84
C ASP A 625 -42.78 26.19 22.79
N GLY A 626 -43.48 25.91 23.88
CA GLY A 626 -44.34 24.75 24.05
C GLY A 626 -43.62 23.45 24.45
N GLY A 627 -42.29 23.44 24.48
CA GLY A 627 -41.48 22.31 24.93
C GLY A 627 -41.40 22.15 26.44
N THR A 628 -40.43 21.35 26.90
CA THR A 628 -40.15 21.07 28.32
C THR A 628 -38.72 21.49 28.68
N VAL A 629 -38.54 22.17 29.80
CA VAL A 629 -37.23 22.41 30.41
C VAL A 629 -37.21 21.74 31.79
N ALA A 630 -36.20 20.89 32.04
CA ALA A 630 -35.98 20.24 33.34
C ALA A 630 -34.50 20.36 33.73
N ALA A 631 -34.18 20.85 34.92
CA ALA A 631 -32.78 21.05 35.29
C ALA A 631 -32.08 19.72 35.64
N GLY A 632 -30.85 19.55 35.17
CA GLY A 632 -29.99 18.42 35.53
C GLY A 632 -30.27 17.08 34.84
N ALA A 633 -29.56 16.06 35.32
CA ALA A 633 -30.00 14.66 35.22
C ALA A 633 -31.08 14.32 36.26
N SER A 634 -31.52 15.36 36.99
CA SER A 634 -32.68 15.38 37.87
C SER A 634 -32.45 14.53 39.15
N ALA A 635 -32.23 15.13 40.33
CA ALA A 635 -32.16 16.56 40.63
C ALA A 635 -30.88 17.25 40.08
N GLY A 636 -30.95 18.53 39.67
CA GLY A 636 -29.78 19.31 39.23
C GLY A 636 -30.01 20.80 38.97
N CYS A 637 -29.00 21.47 38.41
CA CYS A 637 -29.05 22.91 38.13
C CYS A 637 -28.72 23.26 36.69
N LEU A 638 -29.54 24.09 36.05
CA LEU A 638 -29.29 24.64 34.72
C LEU A 638 -29.12 26.16 34.83
N THR A 639 -28.09 26.71 34.17
CA THR A 639 -27.86 28.16 34.16
C THR A 639 -28.26 28.78 32.82
N VAL A 640 -28.92 29.93 32.85
CA VAL A 640 -29.37 30.70 31.68
C VAL A 640 -28.74 32.09 31.77
N ASN A 641 -27.66 32.31 31.01
CA ASN A 641 -26.95 33.59 30.90
C ASN A 641 -27.72 34.56 30.00
N GLY A 642 -28.82 35.07 30.54
CA GLY A 642 -29.70 35.99 29.85
C GLY A 642 -31.12 35.89 30.38
N GLU A 643 -32.08 36.12 29.48
CA GLU A 643 -33.50 36.01 29.80
C GLU A 643 -34.01 34.58 29.59
N PHE A 644 -34.75 34.08 30.57
CA PHE A 644 -35.60 32.89 30.44
C PHE A 644 -37.06 33.32 30.19
N THR A 645 -37.59 33.01 29.00
CA THR A 645 -38.93 33.49 28.56
C THR A 645 -39.75 32.40 27.88
N GLY A 646 -41.06 32.62 27.77
CA GLY A 646 -41.97 31.83 26.95
C GLY A 646 -43.01 31.03 27.73
N ASP A 647 -43.63 30.08 27.03
CA ASP A 647 -44.71 29.22 27.51
C ASP A 647 -44.34 27.75 27.26
N GLY A 648 -44.68 26.82 28.16
CA GLY A 648 -44.38 25.39 28.00
C GLY A 648 -44.39 24.65 29.33
N THR A 649 -43.62 23.56 29.45
CA THR A 649 -43.55 22.74 30.68
C THR A 649 -42.25 22.97 31.44
N LEU A 650 -42.36 23.19 32.75
CA LEU A 650 -41.22 23.16 33.67
C LEU A 650 -41.25 21.84 34.45
N GLY A 651 -40.27 20.98 34.17
CA GLY A 651 -40.02 19.76 34.94
C GLY A 651 -39.21 20.09 36.19
N VAL A 652 -39.73 19.70 37.36
CA VAL A 652 -39.09 19.94 38.66
C VAL A 652 -39.12 18.69 39.51
N GLU A 653 -37.96 18.23 39.92
CA GLU A 653 -37.81 17.17 40.90
C GLU A 653 -37.46 17.70 42.30
N LEU A 654 -38.12 17.15 43.31
CA LEU A 654 -37.95 17.51 44.73
C LEU A 654 -37.55 16.26 45.53
N GLY A 655 -36.29 16.17 45.93
CA GLY A 655 -35.72 15.10 46.77
C GLY A 655 -35.15 15.58 48.11
N GLY A 656 -35.17 16.88 48.38
CA GLY A 656 -34.64 17.51 49.60
C GLY A 656 -34.76 19.02 49.57
N HIS A 657 -34.15 19.71 50.54
CA HIS A 657 -34.17 21.18 50.66
C HIS A 657 -32.91 21.87 50.14
N GLU A 658 -31.91 21.11 49.66
CA GLU A 658 -30.68 21.67 49.10
C GLU A 658 -30.81 21.81 47.58
N PRO A 659 -30.74 23.04 47.02
CA PRO A 659 -30.86 23.27 45.58
C PRO A 659 -29.72 22.62 44.81
N CYS A 660 -29.98 22.24 43.56
CA CYS A 660 -29.05 21.50 42.67
C CYS A 660 -28.74 20.08 43.14
N ASP A 661 -28.48 19.85 44.43
CA ASP A 661 -28.09 18.54 44.95
C ASP A 661 -29.30 17.63 45.16
N THR A 662 -30.38 18.20 45.69
CA THR A 662 -31.56 17.44 46.09
C THR A 662 -32.85 17.96 45.48
N PHE A 663 -32.86 19.10 44.80
CA PHE A 663 -33.99 19.52 43.97
C PHE A 663 -33.54 20.37 42.78
N ASP A 664 -34.39 20.41 41.75
CA ASP A 664 -34.12 21.12 40.50
C ASP A 664 -34.17 22.64 40.63
N ARG A 665 -33.17 23.33 40.06
CA ARG A 665 -33.18 24.79 39.99
C ARG A 665 -32.64 25.32 38.66
N ILE A 666 -33.35 26.28 38.09
CA ILE A 666 -32.90 27.08 36.94
C ILE A 666 -32.41 28.44 37.46
N ALA A 667 -31.15 28.78 37.22
CA ALA A 667 -30.60 30.10 37.54
C ALA A 667 -30.59 30.96 36.28
N THR A 668 -31.11 32.19 36.34
CA THR A 668 -31.18 33.08 35.17
C THR A 668 -30.91 34.54 35.55
N ASP A 669 -30.55 35.40 34.59
CA ASP A 669 -30.42 36.83 34.87
C ASP A 669 -31.80 37.48 35.04
N HIS A 670 -32.74 37.14 34.15
CA HIS A 670 -34.10 37.66 34.13
C HIS A 670 -35.07 36.56 33.73
N GLN A 671 -36.28 36.60 34.27
CA GLN A 671 -37.37 35.73 33.83
C GLN A 671 -38.57 36.54 33.33
N THR A 672 -39.16 36.08 32.24
CA THR A 672 -40.41 36.57 31.63
C THR A 672 -41.22 35.35 31.17
N LEU A 673 -41.59 34.51 32.13
CA LEU A 673 -42.41 33.31 31.90
C LEU A 673 -43.89 33.69 31.77
N GLY A 674 -44.57 33.11 30.79
CA GLY A 674 -46.01 33.25 30.60
C GLY A 674 -46.81 32.15 31.31
N ASP A 675 -47.69 31.49 30.57
CA ASP A 675 -48.53 30.39 31.07
C ASP A 675 -47.73 29.07 31.02
N VAL A 676 -46.88 28.85 32.04
CA VAL A 676 -46.15 27.59 32.20
C VAL A 676 -47.01 26.50 32.83
N THR A 677 -46.86 25.27 32.33
CA THR A 677 -47.35 24.04 32.93
C THR A 677 -46.27 23.48 33.86
N TRP A 678 -46.65 23.03 35.04
CA TRP A 678 -45.74 22.48 36.02
C TRP A 678 -45.82 20.96 36.03
N ASP A 679 -44.68 20.29 35.80
CA ASP A 679 -44.52 18.85 35.97
C ASP A 679 -43.60 18.59 37.16
N VAL A 680 -44.21 18.49 38.35
CA VAL A 680 -43.47 18.34 39.61
C VAL A 680 -43.43 16.86 39.99
N ALA A 681 -42.25 16.33 40.29
CA ALA A 681 -42.06 15.00 40.85
C ALA A 681 -41.41 15.08 42.23
N VAL A 682 -42.06 14.52 43.25
CA VAL A 682 -41.46 14.36 44.58
C VAL A 682 -40.72 13.01 44.59
N LEU A 683 -39.40 13.05 44.69
CA LEU A 683 -38.54 11.87 44.64
C LEU A 683 -38.74 10.97 45.86
N ASP A 684 -38.55 9.66 45.65
CA ASP A 684 -38.82 8.64 46.66
C ASP A 684 -38.06 8.89 47.98
N GLY A 685 -38.82 8.96 49.07
CA GLY A 685 -38.30 9.19 50.43
C GLY A 685 -38.26 10.65 50.87
N PHE A 686 -38.50 11.60 49.96
CA PHE A 686 -38.71 12.99 50.34
C PHE A 686 -40.18 13.24 50.68
N HIS A 687 -40.38 13.95 51.79
CA HIS A 687 -41.70 14.29 52.30
C HIS A 687 -41.72 15.77 52.66
N PRO A 688 -41.95 16.65 51.67
CA PRO A 688 -42.02 18.08 51.93
C PRO A 688 -43.21 18.38 52.86
N ALA A 689 -42.97 19.21 53.87
CA ALA A 689 -43.98 19.62 54.84
C ALA A 689 -44.81 20.79 54.30
N GLU A 690 -46.06 20.93 54.76
CA GLU A 690 -46.84 22.14 54.50
C GLU A 690 -46.07 23.38 54.96
N GLY A 691 -45.92 24.35 54.06
CA GLY A 691 -45.13 25.56 54.27
C GLY A 691 -43.68 25.50 53.78
N ASP A 692 -43.18 24.34 53.33
CA ASP A 692 -41.87 24.27 52.67
C ASP A 692 -41.90 25.05 51.35
N GLU A 693 -40.77 25.69 51.02
CA GLU A 693 -40.60 26.48 49.81
C GLU A 693 -39.37 26.01 49.02
N PHE A 694 -39.50 25.90 47.71
CA PHE A 694 -38.42 25.52 46.80
C PHE A 694 -38.24 26.61 45.74
N ALA A 695 -37.08 27.26 45.70
CA ALA A 695 -36.74 28.27 44.70
C ALA A 695 -36.25 27.60 43.41
N VAL A 696 -37.21 27.29 42.54
CA VAL A 696 -37.00 26.48 41.34
C VAL A 696 -36.56 27.30 40.13
N VAL A 697 -36.84 28.61 40.12
CA VAL A 697 -36.20 29.56 39.21
C VAL A 697 -35.68 30.73 40.03
N THR A 698 -34.38 30.99 39.99
CA THR A 698 -33.76 32.12 40.71
C THR A 698 -33.25 33.17 39.76
N THR A 699 -33.48 34.46 40.06
CA THR A 699 -33.03 35.57 39.19
C THR A 699 -31.96 36.46 39.85
N THR A 700 -31.02 36.98 39.06
CA THR A 700 -30.02 37.95 39.57
C THR A 700 -30.40 39.43 39.30
N GLY A 701 -31.29 39.67 38.33
CA GLY A 701 -31.86 40.97 37.98
C GLY A 701 -33.35 41.10 38.36
N PRO A 702 -33.96 42.28 38.21
CA PRO A 702 -35.39 42.44 38.46
C PRO A 702 -36.19 41.67 37.40
N GLY A 703 -36.93 40.62 37.80
CA GLY A 703 -37.85 39.92 36.90
C GLY A 703 -38.85 40.86 36.24
N SER A 704 -39.25 40.58 34.99
CA SER A 704 -39.94 41.57 34.15
C SER A 704 -41.47 41.49 34.21
N THR A 705 -42.02 40.33 34.60
CA THR A 705 -43.48 40.07 34.69
C THR A 705 -43.85 39.22 35.91
N ASP A 706 -44.98 39.56 36.54
CA ASP A 706 -45.57 38.73 37.60
C ASP A 706 -46.07 37.41 37.01
N LEU A 707 -45.47 36.29 37.41
CA LEU A 707 -46.06 34.97 37.19
C LEU A 707 -47.35 34.88 38.00
N ALA A 708 -48.48 34.62 37.35
CA ALA A 708 -49.75 34.42 38.05
C ALA A 708 -49.61 33.23 39.01
N THR A 709 -50.14 33.35 40.23
CA THR A 709 -50.17 32.22 41.16
C THR A 709 -50.93 31.05 40.56
N GLN A 710 -50.31 29.87 40.51
CA GLN A 710 -50.92 28.65 39.99
C GLN A 710 -50.89 27.55 41.07
N GLU A 711 -52.01 26.86 41.26
CA GLU A 711 -52.06 25.65 42.08
C GLU A 711 -51.57 24.46 41.24
N VAL A 712 -50.60 23.71 41.75
CA VAL A 712 -49.95 22.57 41.10
C VAL A 712 -50.10 21.34 41.98
N THR A 713 -50.44 20.19 41.40
CA THR A 713 -50.60 18.94 42.16
C THR A 713 -49.62 17.89 41.68
N SER A 714 -48.89 17.27 42.62
CA SER A 714 -48.04 16.10 42.36
C SER A 714 -48.36 15.01 43.39
N GLY A 715 -49.02 13.93 42.95
CA GLY A 715 -49.52 12.89 43.84
C GLY A 715 -50.49 13.44 44.89
N GLU A 716 -50.13 13.32 46.17
CA GLU A 716 -50.91 13.84 47.31
C GLU A 716 -50.46 15.24 47.76
N TYR A 717 -49.43 15.81 47.14
CA TYR A 717 -48.93 17.15 47.46
C TYR A 717 -49.60 18.20 46.58
N VAL A 718 -49.94 19.33 47.19
CA VAL A 718 -50.44 20.54 46.52
C VAL A 718 -49.43 21.66 46.75
N PHE A 719 -49.06 22.35 45.67
CA PHE A 719 -48.12 23.46 45.68
C PHE A 719 -48.78 24.71 45.09
N ASP A 720 -48.40 25.89 45.59
CA ASP A 720 -48.59 27.14 44.87
C ASP A 720 -47.28 27.53 44.18
N ALA A 721 -47.29 27.65 42.86
CA ALA A 721 -46.22 28.27 42.09
C ALA A 721 -46.40 29.79 42.11
N VAL A 722 -45.44 30.51 42.70
CA VAL A 722 -45.55 31.96 42.95
C VAL A 722 -44.26 32.68 42.61
N TRP A 723 -44.36 33.81 41.91
CA TRP A 723 -43.28 34.80 41.82
C TRP A 723 -43.28 35.72 43.03
N ASP A 724 -42.18 35.79 43.77
CA ASP A 724 -42.08 36.63 44.99
C ASP A 724 -41.45 38.02 44.74
N GLY A 725 -41.07 38.30 43.50
CA GLY A 725 -40.34 39.50 43.10
C GLY A 725 -38.85 39.27 42.81
N THR A 726 -38.30 38.09 43.16
CA THR A 726 -36.92 37.70 42.88
C THR A 726 -36.82 36.25 42.39
N ASP A 727 -37.59 35.34 42.96
CA ASP A 727 -37.57 33.92 42.63
C ASP A 727 -38.98 33.40 42.29
N VAL A 728 -39.03 32.35 41.46
CA VAL A 728 -40.22 31.51 41.32
C VAL A 728 -40.13 30.39 42.35
N LEU A 729 -41.09 30.37 43.27
CA LEU A 729 -41.16 29.43 44.38
C LEU A 729 -42.26 28.40 44.13
N LEU A 730 -41.98 27.13 44.45
CA LEU A 730 -43.02 26.13 44.73
C LEU A 730 -43.24 26.09 46.25
N ARG A 731 -44.43 26.51 46.70
CA ARG A 731 -44.81 26.52 48.12
C ARG A 731 -45.76 25.38 48.41
N VAL A 732 -45.43 24.50 49.34
CA VAL A 732 -46.32 23.38 49.71
C VAL A 732 -47.51 23.91 50.49
N THR A 733 -48.72 23.82 49.91
CA THR A 733 -49.97 24.24 50.55
C THR A 733 -50.74 23.09 51.17
N SER A 734 -50.47 21.86 50.74
CA SER A 734 -51.01 20.65 51.35
C SER A 734 -50.03 19.49 51.16
N ALA A 735 -49.79 18.73 52.23
CA ALA A 735 -49.01 17.51 52.22
C ALA A 735 -49.80 16.37 52.89
N PRO A 736 -49.61 15.11 52.49
CA PRO A 736 -50.22 13.98 53.18
C PRO A 736 -49.72 13.88 54.62
N ASP A 737 -50.59 13.40 55.52
CA ASP A 737 -50.25 13.19 56.93
C ASP A 737 -49.03 12.25 57.03
N GLN A 738 -47.88 12.80 57.42
CA GLN A 738 -46.70 12.02 57.75
C GLN A 738 -47.09 10.94 58.77
N PRO A 739 -46.79 9.64 58.52
CA PRO A 739 -47.04 8.61 59.51
C PRO A 739 -46.25 8.97 60.76
N THR A 740 -46.99 9.35 61.81
CA THR A 740 -46.37 9.74 63.08
C THR A 740 -45.46 8.59 63.51
N PRO A 741 -44.14 8.80 63.72
CA PRO A 741 -43.25 7.71 64.04
C PRO A 741 -43.80 7.01 65.29
N SER A 742 -44.22 5.76 65.10
CA SER A 742 -44.67 4.92 66.20
C SER A 742 -43.50 4.87 67.19
N PRO A 743 -43.71 5.19 68.49
CA PRO A 743 -42.61 5.29 69.45
C PRO A 743 -41.82 3.97 69.44
N THR A 744 -40.59 4.03 68.94
CA THR A 744 -39.69 2.89 68.87
C THR A 744 -39.32 2.49 70.30
N ASP A 745 -39.57 1.22 70.64
CA ASP A 745 -39.20 0.63 71.92
C ASP A 745 -37.70 0.82 72.19
N GLU A 746 -37.42 1.50 73.30
CA GLU A 746 -36.13 1.76 73.90
C GLU A 746 -35.42 0.41 74.23
N PRO A 747 -34.19 0.13 73.74
CA PRO A 747 -33.47 -1.07 74.15
C PRO A 747 -32.95 -0.89 75.58
N THR A 748 -33.63 -1.54 76.51
CA THR A 748 -33.22 -1.65 77.92
C THR A 748 -32.06 -2.63 78.07
N GLY A 749 -30.84 -2.11 78.21
CA GLY A 749 -29.60 -2.86 78.50
C GLY A 749 -28.90 -2.36 79.76
N SER A 750 -28.86 -3.21 80.78
CA SER A 750 -28.55 -3.00 82.21
C SER A 750 -27.08 -2.67 82.56
N PRO A 751 -26.81 -1.96 83.68
CA PRO A 751 -25.46 -1.72 84.22
C PRO A 751 -25.06 -2.75 85.29
N THR A 752 -23.79 -3.17 85.33
CA THR A 752 -23.19 -3.83 86.50
C THR A 752 -21.84 -3.22 86.84
N ASP A 753 -21.75 -2.75 88.09
CA ASP A 753 -20.61 -2.16 88.79
C ASP A 753 -19.42 -3.12 89.01
N GLY A 754 -18.22 -2.54 89.16
CA GLY A 754 -17.05 -3.19 89.77
C GLY A 754 -15.79 -2.28 89.81
N PRO A 755 -15.23 -1.91 90.99
CA PRO A 755 -14.28 -0.79 91.14
C PRO A 755 -12.80 -1.17 91.40
N GLY A 756 -11.91 -0.19 91.21
CA GLY A 756 -10.51 -0.14 91.67
C GLY A 756 -9.51 -0.19 90.50
N GLY A 757 -8.43 0.58 90.43
CA GLY A 757 -7.80 1.55 91.32
C GLY A 757 -6.46 1.95 90.67
N ASP A 758 -5.99 3.15 91.03
CA ASP A 758 -4.60 3.63 91.08
C ASP A 758 -3.68 3.68 89.84
N ASP A 759 -3.09 4.88 89.72
CA ASP A 759 -1.65 5.16 89.59
C ASP A 759 -1.02 5.50 88.21
N SER A 760 -0.64 6.80 88.14
CA SER A 760 0.61 7.45 87.69
C SER A 760 1.33 7.15 86.36
N GLY A 761 1.75 8.27 85.75
CA GLY A 761 2.96 8.43 84.91
C GLY A 761 2.73 8.21 83.41
N ASP A 762 3.38 8.89 82.48
CA ASP A 762 4.42 9.91 82.56
C ASP A 762 4.58 10.53 81.14
N GLU A 763 5.18 11.71 81.12
CA GLU A 763 5.78 12.51 80.04
C GLU A 763 6.01 11.86 78.65
N SER A 764 5.67 12.50 77.52
CA SER A 764 6.52 13.38 76.68
C SER A 764 6.23 12.99 75.21
N GLY A 765 6.31 13.82 74.17
CA GLY A 765 6.69 15.21 74.00
C GLY A 765 6.41 15.60 72.54
N ASP A 766 6.39 16.90 72.32
CA ASP A 766 6.27 17.57 71.02
C ASP A 766 7.38 17.14 70.03
N ASP A 767 7.16 17.29 68.73
CA ASP A 767 7.68 18.42 67.95
C ASP A 767 7.78 18.11 66.44
N SER A 768 7.63 19.21 65.72
CA SER A 768 7.58 19.54 64.31
C SER A 768 8.72 19.07 63.36
N GLY A 769 8.44 19.21 62.06
CA GLY A 769 9.35 19.97 61.18
C GLY A 769 9.92 19.24 59.96
N SER A 770 9.37 19.59 58.78
CA SER A 770 10.02 19.98 57.51
C SER A 770 11.44 19.50 57.16
N GLY A 771 11.65 19.13 55.89
CA GLY A 771 12.93 19.32 55.22
C GLY A 771 13.14 18.49 53.97
N ASP A 772 13.26 19.18 52.84
CA ASP A 772 13.59 18.74 51.49
C ASP A 772 14.99 18.11 51.33
N ASP A 773 15.22 17.63 50.10
CA ASP A 773 16.48 17.53 49.34
C ASP A 773 17.19 16.16 49.23
N ASP A 774 17.10 15.62 48.01
CA ASP A 774 18.04 14.81 47.21
C ASP A 774 19.55 15.15 47.45
N PRO A 775 20.57 14.31 47.09
CA PRO A 775 20.68 13.66 45.77
C PRO A 775 21.48 12.31 45.67
N ALA A 776 21.33 11.68 44.50
CA ALA A 776 22.33 10.97 43.66
C ALA A 776 23.25 9.85 44.23
N GLY A 777 23.36 8.75 43.47
CA GLY A 777 24.60 7.95 43.39
C GLY A 777 24.42 6.44 43.15
N ASP A 778 24.35 6.08 41.87
CA ASP A 778 25.04 4.99 41.16
C ASP A 778 25.26 3.56 41.73
N ASP A 779 25.16 2.64 40.76
CA ASP A 779 25.87 1.36 40.55
C ASP A 779 25.24 0.02 41.01
N ASP A 780 24.85 -0.72 39.96
CA ASP A 780 25.21 -2.11 39.64
C ASP A 780 24.74 -3.26 40.56
N GLN A 781 23.79 -4.07 40.06
CA GLN A 781 24.09 -5.39 39.46
C GLN A 781 22.82 -6.12 38.96
N LEU A 782 22.80 -6.40 37.65
CA LEU A 782 21.98 -7.42 36.97
C LEU A 782 22.42 -8.86 37.37
N PRO A 783 21.81 -9.93 36.82
CA PRO A 783 20.39 -10.28 36.77
C PRO A 783 20.17 -11.72 37.28
N ASP A 784 18.94 -12.14 37.58
CA ASP A 784 18.65 -13.58 37.45
C ASP A 784 17.22 -13.91 37.02
N THR A 785 17.18 -14.92 36.17
CA THR A 785 16.09 -15.40 35.33
C THR A 785 15.16 -16.36 36.08
N GLY A 786 13.89 -16.43 35.68
CA GLY A 786 12.95 -17.35 36.35
C GLY A 786 11.57 -17.50 35.71
N VAL A 787 11.54 -17.93 34.46
CA VAL A 787 10.36 -18.49 33.79
C VAL A 787 9.87 -19.74 34.53
N TRP A 788 8.59 -19.80 34.93
CA TRP A 788 7.87 -21.07 35.12
C TRP A 788 6.44 -20.99 34.57
N ALA A 789 6.17 -22.00 33.74
CA ALA A 789 4.94 -22.30 33.03
C ALA A 789 3.72 -22.54 33.94
N THR A 790 2.56 -22.12 33.45
CA THR A 790 1.33 -22.94 33.55
C THR A 790 0.55 -22.81 32.25
N GLY A 791 0.50 -23.92 31.50
CA GLY A 791 -0.41 -24.10 30.38
C GLY A 791 -1.55 -25.03 30.77
N GLY A 792 -2.66 -24.94 30.03
CA GLY A 792 -3.66 -26.01 30.00
C GLY A 792 -5.04 -25.61 29.51
N ILE A 793 -5.36 -26.07 28.29
CA ILE A 793 -6.71 -26.38 27.75
C ILE A 793 -7.43 -25.21 27.05
N VAL A 794 -7.31 -25.14 25.71
CA VAL A 794 -8.43 -25.26 24.73
C VAL A 794 -7.81 -25.59 23.36
N LEU A 795 -7.86 -26.86 22.93
CA LEU A 795 -7.57 -27.28 21.55
C LEU A 795 -8.49 -28.46 21.18
N ALA A 796 -9.71 -28.16 20.73
CA ALA A 796 -10.66 -29.18 20.26
C ALA A 796 -11.64 -28.71 19.17
N ALA A 797 -11.31 -27.68 18.38
CA ALA A 797 -12.18 -27.18 17.31
C ALA A 797 -11.57 -27.14 15.89
N LEU A 798 -10.29 -27.52 15.71
CA LEU A 798 -9.57 -27.35 14.43
C LEU A 798 -9.19 -28.68 13.74
N LEU A 799 -10.06 -29.69 13.79
CA LEU A 799 -9.86 -30.96 13.06
C LEU A 799 -11.11 -31.46 12.30
N LEU A 800 -11.99 -30.55 11.87
CA LEU A 800 -13.13 -30.88 11.00
C LEU A 800 -13.15 -30.14 9.64
N ALA A 801 -12.24 -29.20 9.39
CA ALA A 801 -12.17 -28.48 8.10
C ALA A 801 -11.24 -29.14 7.05
N GLY A 802 -10.22 -29.91 7.46
CA GLY A 802 -9.26 -30.53 6.54
C GLY A 802 -9.77 -31.77 5.78
N GLY A 803 -10.91 -32.35 6.17
CA GLY A 803 -11.45 -33.58 5.58
C GLY A 803 -12.30 -33.39 4.32
N LEU A 804 -12.77 -32.17 4.03
CA LEU A 804 -13.71 -31.92 2.94
C LEU A 804 -13.03 -31.57 1.60
N PHE A 805 -11.79 -31.08 1.61
CA PHE A 805 -11.06 -30.72 0.38
C PHE A 805 -10.41 -31.91 -0.32
N ALA A 806 -9.99 -32.95 0.41
CA ALA A 806 -9.40 -34.16 -0.18
C ALA A 806 -10.40 -35.07 -0.93
N LEU A 807 -11.72 -34.87 -0.73
CA LEU A 807 -12.77 -35.67 -1.38
C LEU A 807 -13.35 -35.04 -2.67
N ARG A 808 -13.07 -33.76 -2.95
CA ARG A 808 -13.41 -33.12 -4.23
C ARG A 808 -12.35 -33.34 -5.33
N ALA A 809 -11.06 -33.42 -4.95
CA ALA A 809 -9.97 -33.68 -5.91
C ALA A 809 -10.02 -35.10 -6.53
N ARG A 810 -10.62 -36.09 -5.84
CA ARG A 810 -10.66 -37.48 -6.33
C ARG A 810 -11.84 -37.81 -7.26
N ARG A 811 -12.78 -36.87 -7.49
CA ARG A 811 -13.94 -37.05 -8.40
C ARG A 811 -13.80 -36.43 -9.79
N ARG A 812 -12.69 -35.73 -10.08
CA ARG A 812 -12.39 -35.21 -11.44
C ARG A 812 -11.38 -36.05 -12.25
N ALA A 813 -10.81 -37.10 -11.66
CA ALA A 813 -9.89 -38.02 -12.36
C ALA A 813 -10.54 -39.32 -12.87
N LEU A 814 -11.88 -39.42 -12.81
CA LEU A 814 -12.67 -40.53 -13.36
C LEU A 814 -13.98 -39.97 -13.95
N ALA A 815 -13.85 -39.15 -15.00
CA ALA A 815 -14.90 -38.81 -15.96
C ALA A 815 -14.24 -38.56 -17.31
#